data_AF-A0A0C9VEP5-F1
#
_entry.id   AF-A0A0C9VEP5-F1
#
_cell.length_a   1.000
_cell.length_b   1.000
_cell.length_c   1.000
_cell.angle_alpha   90.00
_cell.angle_beta   90.00
_cell.angle_gamma   90.00
#
_symmetry.space_group_name_H-M   'P 1'
#
loop_
_entity.id
_entity.type
_entity.pdbx_description
1 polymer ?
#
loop_
_entity_poly.entity_id
_entity_poly.type
_entity_poly.pdbx_seq_one_letter_code
_entity_poly.pdbx_strand_id
1 'polypeptide(L)'
;MSSPRLDIDTIDTLPFNASEWINAGHKYSDFQTNIEVLSERIRILRILEDYAKLLPLTSMSVNSLLVYKLPKLDKEELIGRDVTGFFTQDPSVETLPWLLSRTVPSLKFLKALENAIGQAWFDGAKSFIDGQFQLETRTTSLLFWVISWWHEVHTLYEVRKRWQNTVAWLKEKAALKGPSHKETQDNMKAILESFSWLEWNGTMQLSATISEIARLPSQEWVNDGIINMIIRSIQEDLSKNSALKNYQVVGVAFQYKLSQAAKCKASERSVTFQDFVLCQVEEKYIQEGCNILLFPIHVSNNHWMSCRVDLQTGTVSYGDSLSLYHPREVFGALNLWYKARFAHNCEMKGNILPCGKQVDSYSCGIGRQILALKREGNNVFPIVQATATTAHLMSFSAILSKPSKLLIQSCGKLSKSDSNLDSLMEEIEDSCPVTPEPVTEQTSTKVSKQTSLLSFFAPSSSKKQSHPKPTPPPSPQKKKAKVTAICMNSEDSKHIAGLSGISRSSVKARELNQKDQLRSLEIDPLKWKRFQVKILEVDPHAEFHPTARRQVQCSGCGEWTMGQTVYSAVRFLKHVKENCKHHGKAADKSLPEIQNPRVELPCPGLTAEVHTQIKTYLERSGAKGGGASSLKALSASLFSATWDSLNKLQRKSVETAYMHGLTWLNDHEAKCVYARDCKKIIKIVEGTPLQPCEQCTGLLENIIYNNKKYQNNELLNLSLEFKGLQVLLDYKDRHNLPLPLRFAKLAATGTFDDKEPFIGLLHVMTLTAEHVVKGISLQNMKYHPAFDDFCSVLALQSPAAYQIFRAQLGGRTQRSQHAKAALEPRFPIGITESTFDRALDYIQKVRYDGPLALSCDDTKLLPAYHMYYCKKKEKRFLLGTVGEPLAVADPDELQKFLENSAPQKATKLRLWCLQIPMLGIAPLILAAKTIPNDLDATDLLEYTWKILQGCWKLNLYIISYSCDGTEVERLVQRKIGEKADYTKHYTINHLGLGYDEITVNIYMFQGCPLTIIQDSNHCTQTFRNNLFMGAWLLTLDSYTASYDTIRRAAFMDGNPLYIQDV
;
A
#
# COMPACT_ATOMS: atom_id res chain seq x y z
N MET A 1 -13.39 16.76 -5.96
CA MET A 1 -12.20 17.26 -5.25
C MET A 1 -12.37 16.89 -3.79
N SER A 2 -11.69 15.82 -3.38
CA SER A 2 -11.77 15.23 -2.05
C SER A 2 -10.73 15.90 -1.15
N SER A 3 -11.20 16.75 -0.24
CA SER A 3 -10.36 17.36 0.79
C SER A 3 -9.73 16.26 1.67
N PRO A 4 -8.44 16.37 2.03
CA PRO A 4 -7.78 15.40 2.90
C PRO A 4 -8.40 15.47 4.30
N ARG A 5 -8.89 14.34 4.82
CA ARG A 5 -9.25 14.19 6.23
C ARG A 5 -7.95 14.19 7.04
N LEU A 6 -7.60 15.36 7.58
CA LEU A 6 -6.55 15.57 8.58
C LEU A 6 -7.09 15.18 9.96
N ASP A 7 -6.25 14.51 10.73
CA ASP A 7 -6.55 14.00 12.08
C ASP A 7 -6.69 15.18 13.07
N ILE A 8 -7.86 15.33 13.68
CA ILE A 8 -8.33 16.54 14.38
C ILE A 8 -7.52 16.83 15.66
N ASP A 9 -6.85 15.82 16.22
CA ASP A 9 -6.21 15.93 17.55
C ASP A 9 -4.77 16.47 17.53
N THR A 10 -4.15 16.67 16.35
CA THR A 10 -2.75 17.18 16.24
C THR A 10 -2.64 18.67 15.92
N ILE A 11 -3.78 19.36 15.70
CA ILE A 11 -3.82 20.71 15.16
C ILE A 11 -3.84 21.80 16.25
N ASP A 12 -4.19 21.46 17.50
CA ASP A 12 -4.38 22.43 18.60
C ASP A 12 -3.07 22.97 19.25
N THR A 13 -1.88 22.75 18.67
CA THR A 13 -0.61 23.00 19.39
C THR A 13 0.41 23.95 18.74
N LEU A 14 0.13 24.54 17.56
CA LEU A 14 0.99 25.58 16.98
C LEU A 14 0.45 26.98 17.33
N PRO A 15 1.25 27.87 17.93
CA PRO A 15 0.79 29.21 18.28
C PRO A 15 0.60 30.07 17.02
N PHE A 16 -0.63 30.50 16.75
CA PHE A 16 -0.92 31.44 15.67
C PHE A 16 -0.55 32.87 16.08
N ASN A 17 0.42 33.47 15.39
CA ASN A 17 0.81 34.86 15.64
C ASN A 17 -0.10 35.84 14.90
N ALA A 18 -1.17 36.29 15.55
CA ALA A 18 -2.13 37.22 14.94
C ALA A 18 -1.50 38.53 14.42
N SER A 19 -0.41 39.02 15.03
CA SER A 19 0.24 40.27 14.61
C SER A 19 0.97 40.19 13.27
N GLU A 20 1.33 38.97 12.84
CA GLU A 20 2.03 38.71 11.59
C GLU A 20 1.08 38.50 10.42
N TRP A 21 -0.12 37.97 10.69
CA TRP A 21 -1.05 37.53 9.65
C TRP A 21 -2.27 38.42 9.50
N ILE A 22 -2.78 38.98 10.60
CA ILE A 22 -4.03 39.74 10.64
C ILE A 22 -3.74 41.23 10.46
N ASN A 23 -4.45 41.89 9.54
CA ASN A 23 -4.22 43.27 9.09
C ASN A 23 -2.82 43.53 8.51
N ALA A 24 -2.11 42.48 8.09
CA ALA A 24 -0.75 42.58 7.55
C ALA A 24 -0.71 42.86 6.02
N GLY A 25 -1.88 43.03 5.39
CA GLY A 25 -1.98 43.27 3.94
C GLY A 25 -1.71 42.04 3.07
N HIS A 26 -1.71 40.84 3.65
CA HIS A 26 -1.51 39.59 2.94
C HIS A 26 -2.76 39.13 2.18
N LYS A 27 -2.55 38.44 1.05
CA LYS A 27 -3.61 37.72 0.34
C LYS A 27 -3.70 36.29 0.87
N TYR A 28 -4.87 35.89 1.36
CA TYR A 28 -5.09 34.56 1.91
C TYR A 28 -4.79 33.42 0.92
N SER A 29 -5.02 33.65 -0.38
CA SER A 29 -4.74 32.69 -1.46
C SER A 29 -3.31 32.16 -1.45
N ASP A 30 -2.36 32.99 -1.04
CA ASP A 30 -0.93 32.70 -1.15
C ASP A 30 -0.43 31.82 0.00
N PHE A 31 -1.26 31.67 1.05
CA PHE A 31 -0.92 30.98 2.30
C PHE A 31 -1.88 29.82 2.62
N GLN A 32 -2.69 29.37 1.67
CA GLN A 32 -3.65 28.27 1.86
C GLN A 32 -2.99 26.94 2.26
N THR A 33 -1.70 26.76 2.00
CA THR A 33 -0.93 25.57 2.40
C THR A 33 -0.03 25.80 3.61
N ASN A 34 0.00 27.02 4.18
CA ASN A 34 0.76 27.33 5.38
C ASN A 34 0.08 26.66 6.59
N ILE A 35 0.87 25.95 7.40
CA ILE A 35 0.32 25.10 8.46
C ILE A 35 -0.24 25.86 9.66
N GLU A 36 0.33 27.01 10.01
CA GLU A 36 -0.14 27.87 11.11
C GLU A 36 -1.47 28.51 10.72
N VAL A 37 -1.54 29.01 9.47
CA VAL A 37 -2.77 29.58 8.88
C VAL A 37 -3.86 28.51 8.74
N LEU A 38 -3.51 27.30 8.32
CA LEU A 38 -4.45 26.18 8.21
C LEU A 38 -4.94 25.69 9.58
N SER A 39 -4.03 25.54 10.54
CA SER A 39 -4.37 25.12 11.91
C SER A 39 -5.32 26.10 12.56
N GLU A 40 -5.00 27.39 12.48
CA GLU A 40 -5.85 28.43 13.06
C GLU A 40 -7.19 28.55 12.32
N ARG A 41 -7.20 28.43 10.99
CA ARG A 41 -8.46 28.39 10.23
C ARG A 41 -9.35 27.22 10.65
N ILE A 42 -8.77 26.05 10.92
CA ILE A 42 -9.50 24.90 11.45
C ILE A 42 -10.03 25.21 12.85
N ARG A 43 -9.21 25.85 13.71
CA ARG A 43 -9.60 26.24 15.07
C ARG A 43 -10.77 27.21 15.10
N ILE A 44 -10.73 28.30 14.30
CA ILE A 44 -11.81 29.31 14.28
C ILE A 44 -13.12 28.78 13.66
N LEU A 45 -13.03 27.76 12.80
CA LEU A 45 -14.18 27.07 12.21
C LEU A 45 -14.65 25.86 13.04
N ARG A 46 -13.92 25.44 14.07
CA ARG A 46 -14.26 24.28 14.89
C ARG A 46 -15.48 24.55 15.74
N ILE A 47 -16.50 23.70 15.61
CA ILE A 47 -17.70 23.76 16.44
C ILE A 47 -17.30 23.52 17.91
N LEU A 48 -17.68 24.44 18.78
CA LEU A 48 -17.44 24.35 20.21
C LEU A 48 -18.21 23.16 20.81
N GLU A 49 -17.60 22.44 21.78
CA GLU A 49 -18.14 21.18 22.31
C GLU A 49 -19.57 21.29 22.84
N ASP A 50 -19.90 22.39 23.51
CA ASP A 50 -21.25 22.61 24.05
C ASP A 50 -22.32 22.75 22.94
N TYR A 51 -21.93 23.17 21.75
CA TYR A 51 -22.82 23.31 20.59
C TYR A 51 -22.84 22.05 19.73
N ALA A 52 -21.80 21.23 19.78
CA ALA A 52 -21.82 19.89 19.20
C ALA A 52 -22.89 19.01 19.88
N LYS A 53 -23.14 19.19 21.19
CA LYS A 53 -24.20 18.51 21.94
C LYS A 53 -25.63 18.86 21.47
N LEU A 54 -25.81 19.98 20.76
CA LEU A 54 -27.10 20.39 20.17
C LEU A 54 -27.41 19.66 18.85
N LEU A 55 -26.45 18.91 18.32
CA LEU A 55 -26.63 18.05 17.16
C LEU A 55 -26.96 16.61 17.62
N PRO A 56 -27.73 15.83 16.85
CA PRO A 56 -28.02 14.44 17.19
C PRO A 56 -26.74 13.60 17.22
N LEU A 57 -26.53 12.83 18.30
CA LEU A 57 -25.40 11.91 18.43
C LEU A 57 -25.46 10.81 17.37
N THR A 58 -24.33 10.45 16.78
CA THR A 58 -24.25 9.44 15.70
C THR A 58 -24.74 8.05 16.09
N SER A 59 -24.68 7.72 17.38
CA SER A 59 -25.18 6.48 17.98
C SER A 59 -26.69 6.46 18.24
N MET A 60 -27.41 7.57 18.00
CA MET A 60 -28.87 7.58 18.11
C MET A 60 -29.51 6.67 17.06
N SER A 61 -30.68 6.12 17.38
CA SER A 61 -31.43 5.31 16.41
C SER A 61 -31.93 6.16 15.24
N VAL A 62 -32.14 5.53 14.08
CA VAL A 62 -32.82 6.14 12.92
C VAL A 62 -34.17 6.74 13.34
N ASN A 63 -34.97 6.02 14.14
CA ASN A 63 -36.25 6.54 14.62
C ASN A 63 -36.09 7.81 15.47
N SER A 64 -35.07 7.88 16.33
CA SER A 64 -34.79 9.06 17.15
C SER A 64 -34.34 10.25 16.29
N LEU A 65 -33.54 10.04 15.24
CA LEU A 65 -33.18 11.09 14.26
C LEU A 65 -34.43 11.64 13.56
N LEU A 66 -35.34 10.75 13.13
CA LEU A 66 -36.53 11.13 12.37
C LEU A 66 -37.50 12.04 13.14
N VAL A 67 -37.47 12.02 14.48
CA VAL A 67 -38.27 12.89 15.36
C VAL A 67 -37.46 14.03 15.99
N TYR A 68 -36.14 14.07 15.80
CA TYR A 68 -35.28 15.09 16.36
C TYR A 68 -35.67 16.49 15.85
N LYS A 69 -35.66 17.50 16.72
CA LYS A 69 -36.02 18.87 16.35
C LYS A 69 -34.80 19.61 15.82
N LEU A 70 -34.73 19.78 14.50
CA LEU A 70 -33.69 20.57 13.83
C LEU A 70 -34.16 22.02 13.60
N PRO A 71 -33.25 23.00 13.54
CA PRO A 71 -33.58 24.39 13.20
C PRO A 71 -34.12 24.49 11.77
N LYS A 72 -35.04 25.42 11.50
CA LYS A 72 -35.67 25.55 10.16
C LYS A 72 -34.64 25.96 9.12
N LEU A 73 -34.66 25.35 7.94
CA LEU A 73 -33.93 25.87 6.79
C LEU A 73 -34.65 27.09 6.22
N ASP A 74 -33.89 28.12 5.86
CA ASP A 74 -34.43 29.24 5.10
C ASP A 74 -34.87 28.79 3.71
N LYS A 75 -36.02 29.31 3.26
CA LYS A 75 -36.62 28.99 1.95
C LYS A 75 -36.35 30.08 0.92
N GLU A 76 -35.98 31.28 1.35
CA GLU A 76 -35.69 32.40 0.46
C GLU A 76 -34.19 32.43 0.17
N GLU A 77 -33.83 32.48 -1.11
CA GLU A 77 -32.45 32.77 -1.46
C GLU A 77 -32.17 34.22 -1.06
N LEU A 78 -31.21 34.45 -0.17
CA LEU A 78 -30.54 35.75 -0.06
C LEU A 78 -29.80 36.01 -1.38
N ILE A 79 -30.54 36.42 -2.41
CA ILE A 79 -30.01 36.68 -3.75
C ILE A 79 -29.27 38.03 -3.71
N GLY A 80 -27.98 37.98 -4.03
CA GLY A 80 -27.26 39.12 -4.61
C GLY A 80 -26.59 40.12 -3.67
N ARG A 81 -26.51 39.86 -2.35
CA ARG A 81 -25.68 40.71 -1.45
C ARG A 81 -24.24 40.24 -1.46
N ASP A 82 -23.31 41.19 -1.55
CA ASP A 82 -21.88 40.95 -1.40
C ASP A 82 -21.59 40.40 0.02
N VAL A 83 -21.07 39.18 0.08
CA VAL A 83 -20.78 38.49 1.35
C VAL A 83 -19.67 39.15 2.15
N THR A 84 -18.81 39.96 1.51
CA THR A 84 -17.71 40.65 2.20
C THR A 84 -18.21 41.67 3.22
N GLY A 85 -19.36 42.31 2.95
CA GLY A 85 -19.97 43.30 3.85
C GLY A 85 -20.60 42.72 5.12
N PHE A 86 -20.63 41.40 5.27
CA PHE A 86 -21.14 40.75 6.49
C PHE A 86 -20.06 40.52 7.54
N PHE A 87 -18.78 40.60 7.19
CA PHE A 87 -17.70 40.39 8.15
C PHE A 87 -17.46 41.66 8.99
N THR A 88 -17.23 41.49 10.29
CA THR A 88 -16.97 42.59 11.22
C THR A 88 -15.78 42.28 12.14
N GLN A 89 -15.12 43.35 12.59
CA GLN A 89 -14.06 43.27 13.60
C GLN A 89 -14.62 43.18 15.02
N ASP A 90 -15.92 43.41 15.20
CA ASP A 90 -16.59 43.34 16.50
C ASP A 90 -16.56 41.90 17.05
N PRO A 91 -16.33 41.71 18.36
CA PRO A 91 -16.47 40.39 18.97
C PRO A 91 -17.93 39.91 18.95
N SER A 92 -18.14 38.60 19.02
CA SER A 92 -19.47 37.99 19.12
C SER A 92 -20.15 38.36 20.45
N VAL A 93 -21.42 38.75 20.41
CA VAL A 93 -22.15 39.27 21.59
C VAL A 93 -23.09 38.24 22.25
N GLU A 94 -23.42 37.12 21.61
CA GLU A 94 -24.47 36.21 22.11
C GLU A 94 -24.00 34.80 22.51
N THR A 95 -24.60 34.26 23.59
CA THR A 95 -24.36 32.89 24.10
C THR A 95 -25.61 31.99 24.04
N LEU A 96 -25.39 30.76 23.55
CA LEU A 96 -25.97 29.43 23.85
C LEU A 96 -27.38 28.99 23.36
N PRO A 97 -28.58 29.47 23.78
CA PRO A 97 -29.83 28.74 23.46
C PRO A 97 -30.50 29.07 22.11
N TRP A 98 -30.15 30.17 21.45
CA TRP A 98 -30.97 30.71 20.36
C TRP A 98 -30.70 30.08 18.98
N LEU A 99 -29.56 29.41 18.77
CA LEU A 99 -29.17 28.82 17.48
C LEU A 99 -30.21 27.83 16.92
N LEU A 100 -30.88 27.08 17.80
CA LEU A 100 -31.98 26.17 17.41
C LEU A 100 -33.26 26.89 16.98
N SER A 101 -33.41 28.16 17.34
CA SER A 101 -34.56 28.99 17.00
C SER A 101 -34.36 29.82 15.72
N ARG A 102 -33.11 30.00 15.26
CA ARG A 102 -32.81 30.71 14.02
C ARG A 102 -32.99 29.83 12.78
N THR A 103 -33.25 30.51 11.67
CA THR A 103 -33.24 29.91 10.34
C THR A 103 -31.81 29.65 9.88
N VAL A 104 -31.57 28.50 9.25
CA VAL A 104 -30.27 28.15 8.67
C VAL A 104 -30.21 28.69 7.24
N PRO A 105 -29.20 29.53 6.89
CA PRO A 105 -29.05 30.06 5.54
C PRO A 105 -28.84 28.99 4.47
N SER A 106 -29.06 29.33 3.19
CA SER A 106 -28.87 28.39 2.08
C SER A 106 -27.41 27.91 1.92
N LEU A 107 -27.21 26.69 1.43
CA LEU A 107 -25.87 26.14 1.14
C LEU A 107 -25.05 27.01 0.17
N LYS A 108 -25.71 27.70 -0.77
CA LYS A 108 -25.05 28.62 -1.72
C LYS A 108 -24.45 29.82 -0.99
N PHE A 109 -25.21 30.39 -0.04
CA PHE A 109 -24.75 31.50 0.80
C PHE A 109 -23.63 31.05 1.75
N LEU A 110 -23.77 29.89 2.40
CA LEU A 110 -22.74 29.34 3.28
C LEU A 110 -21.42 29.11 2.54
N LYS A 111 -21.45 28.56 1.31
CA LYS A 111 -20.25 28.41 0.48
C LYS A 111 -19.62 29.75 0.10
N ALA A 112 -20.44 30.78 -0.14
CA ALA A 112 -19.92 32.11 -0.41
C ALA A 112 -19.23 32.72 0.82
N LEU A 113 -19.80 32.56 2.02
CA LEU A 113 -19.15 32.94 3.28
C LEU A 113 -17.86 32.14 3.53
N GLU A 114 -17.87 30.83 3.32
CA GLU A 114 -16.70 29.95 3.50
C GLU A 114 -15.55 30.32 2.54
N ASN A 115 -15.86 30.73 1.32
CA ASN A 115 -14.87 31.19 0.35
C ASN A 115 -14.29 32.57 0.72
N ALA A 116 -15.12 33.46 1.29
CA ALA A 116 -14.72 34.82 1.65
C ALA A 116 -14.01 34.91 3.00
N ILE A 117 -14.23 33.95 3.91
CA ILE A 117 -13.74 33.98 5.29
C ILE A 117 -12.23 34.11 5.39
N GLY A 118 -11.48 33.46 4.49
CA GLY A 118 -10.02 33.44 4.56
C GLY A 118 -9.43 34.84 4.40
N GLN A 119 -9.92 35.59 3.41
CA GLN A 119 -9.47 36.97 3.19
C GLN A 119 -10.04 37.91 4.25
N ALA A 120 -11.33 37.80 4.59
CA ALA A 120 -11.93 38.65 5.62
C ALA A 120 -11.25 38.52 7.00
N TRP A 121 -10.83 37.30 7.35
CA TRP A 121 -10.04 37.03 8.55
C TRP A 121 -8.66 37.68 8.49
N PHE A 122 -7.94 37.58 7.37
CA PHE A 122 -6.67 38.28 7.13
C PHE A 122 -6.83 39.81 7.19
N ASP A 123 -7.98 40.33 6.78
CA ASP A 123 -8.33 41.76 6.81
C ASP A 123 -8.87 42.22 8.19
N GLY A 124 -8.73 41.39 9.23
CA GLY A 124 -9.04 41.78 10.61
C GLY A 124 -10.41 41.37 11.15
N ALA A 125 -11.26 40.72 10.34
CA ALA A 125 -12.56 40.28 10.83
C ALA A 125 -12.43 39.19 11.91
N LYS A 126 -13.26 39.31 12.95
CA LYS A 126 -13.33 38.35 14.08
C LYS A 126 -14.65 37.59 14.13
N SER A 127 -15.67 38.12 13.45
CA SER A 127 -17.01 37.57 13.42
C SER A 127 -17.71 37.99 12.12
N PHE A 128 -18.94 37.53 11.93
CA PHE A 128 -19.80 37.96 10.83
C PHE A 128 -21.23 38.25 11.31
N ILE A 129 -21.93 39.12 10.62
CA ILE A 129 -23.29 39.53 10.95
C ILE A 129 -24.28 38.60 10.23
N ASP A 130 -25.30 38.16 10.95
CA ASP A 130 -26.42 37.45 10.36
C ASP A 130 -27.33 38.44 9.61
N GLY A 131 -27.23 38.43 8.29
CA GLY A 131 -28.01 39.30 7.40
C GLY A 131 -29.52 39.16 7.50
N GLN A 132 -30.02 38.03 8.00
CA GLN A 132 -31.45 37.76 8.11
C GLN A 132 -32.09 38.42 9.34
N PHE A 133 -31.27 38.80 10.33
CA PHE A 133 -31.71 39.33 11.62
C PHE A 133 -31.15 40.72 11.92
N GLN A 134 -30.89 41.53 10.88
CA GLN A 134 -30.63 42.96 11.05
C GLN A 134 -31.92 43.68 11.46
N LEU A 135 -32.15 43.82 12.76
CA LEU A 135 -33.14 44.75 13.30
C LEU A 135 -32.49 46.12 13.48
N GLU A 136 -33.23 47.20 13.21
CA GLU A 136 -32.78 48.61 13.24
C GLU A 136 -32.08 49.04 14.56
N THR A 137 -32.14 48.22 15.61
CA THR A 137 -31.58 48.53 16.94
C THR A 137 -30.60 47.49 17.50
N ARG A 138 -30.35 46.35 16.83
CA ARG A 138 -29.34 45.35 17.25
C ARG A 138 -28.76 44.58 16.05
N THR A 139 -27.46 44.75 15.82
CA THR A 139 -26.66 43.88 14.94
C THR A 139 -26.09 42.71 15.75
N THR A 140 -26.56 41.48 15.53
CA THR A 140 -25.93 40.30 16.15
C THR A 140 -24.71 39.86 15.33
N SER A 141 -23.52 39.89 15.95
CA SER A 141 -22.29 39.31 15.43
C SER A 141 -22.14 37.83 15.86
N LEU A 142 -21.73 36.97 14.93
CA LEU A 142 -21.58 35.52 15.09
C LEU A 142 -20.14 35.07 14.83
N LEU A 143 -19.65 34.14 15.64
CA LEU A 143 -18.33 33.54 15.45
C LEU A 143 -18.29 32.64 14.21
N PHE A 144 -17.11 32.52 13.60
CA PHE A 144 -16.88 31.77 12.37
C PHE A 144 -17.30 30.29 12.42
N TRP A 145 -17.17 29.61 13.57
CA TRP A 145 -17.59 28.22 13.73
C TRP A 145 -19.10 27.99 13.49
N VAL A 146 -19.94 29.04 13.57
CA VAL A 146 -21.37 28.93 13.28
C VAL A 146 -21.62 28.53 11.83
N ILE A 147 -20.72 28.91 10.90
CA ILE A 147 -20.78 28.49 9.49
C ILE A 147 -20.66 26.96 9.40
N SER A 148 -19.69 26.37 10.09
CA SER A 148 -19.49 24.92 10.17
C SER A 148 -20.69 24.22 10.81
N TRP A 149 -21.25 24.79 11.88
CA TRP A 149 -22.44 24.25 12.53
C TRP A 149 -23.66 24.24 11.59
N TRP A 150 -23.88 25.31 10.82
CA TRP A 150 -24.94 25.34 9.79
C TRP A 150 -24.72 24.35 8.66
N HIS A 151 -23.47 24.10 8.23
CA HIS A 151 -23.14 23.03 7.30
C HIS A 151 -23.49 21.64 7.84
N GLU A 152 -23.21 21.39 9.13
CA GLU A 152 -23.60 20.13 9.78
C GLU A 152 -25.12 19.98 9.85
N VAL A 153 -25.87 21.05 10.14
CA VAL A 153 -27.33 21.02 10.10
C VAL A 153 -27.86 20.69 8.71
N HIS A 154 -27.31 21.26 7.63
CA HIS A 154 -27.67 20.88 6.25
C HIS A 154 -27.40 19.40 5.98
N THR A 155 -26.22 18.91 6.37
CA THR A 155 -25.85 17.49 6.24
C THR A 155 -26.85 16.59 6.97
N LEU A 156 -27.27 16.98 8.17
CA LEU A 156 -28.30 16.27 8.94
C LEU A 156 -29.67 16.29 8.26
N TYR A 157 -30.06 17.40 7.64
CA TYR A 157 -31.29 17.48 6.85
C TYR A 157 -31.24 16.53 5.65
N GLU A 158 -30.11 16.42 4.94
CA GLU A 158 -29.94 15.49 3.84
C GLU A 158 -30.04 14.03 4.31
N VAL A 159 -29.34 13.67 5.39
CA VAL A 159 -29.37 12.31 5.95
C VAL A 159 -30.75 11.97 6.49
N ARG A 160 -31.41 12.89 7.21
CA ARG A 160 -32.78 12.70 7.68
C ARG A 160 -33.75 12.53 6.53
N LYS A 161 -33.65 13.35 5.47
CA LYS A 161 -34.48 13.24 4.27
C LYS A 161 -34.29 11.89 3.59
N ARG A 162 -33.06 11.37 3.52
CA ARG A 162 -32.77 10.03 2.98
C ARG A 162 -33.44 8.92 3.78
N TRP A 163 -33.38 8.99 5.12
CA TRP A 163 -34.10 8.05 5.98
C TRP A 163 -35.62 8.20 5.89
N GLN A 164 -36.15 9.43 5.77
CA GLN A 164 -37.58 9.66 5.52
C GLN A 164 -38.05 9.04 4.21
N ASN A 165 -37.27 9.22 3.13
CA ASN A 165 -37.54 8.61 1.83
C ASN A 165 -37.51 7.09 1.91
N THR A 166 -36.55 6.53 2.65
CA THR A 166 -36.45 5.08 2.90
C THR A 166 -37.70 4.56 3.61
N VAL A 167 -38.14 5.23 4.69
CA VAL A 167 -39.35 4.86 5.42
C VAL A 167 -40.59 4.97 4.53
N ALA A 168 -40.70 6.05 3.75
CA ALA A 168 -41.80 6.25 2.81
C ALA A 168 -41.85 5.15 1.74
N TRP A 169 -40.70 4.83 1.14
CA TRP A 169 -40.56 3.76 0.14
C TRP A 169 -40.94 2.40 0.72
N LEU A 170 -40.45 2.05 1.92
CA LEU A 170 -40.79 0.80 2.59
C LEU A 170 -42.29 0.70 2.91
N LYS A 171 -42.91 1.79 3.37
CA LYS A 171 -44.36 1.85 3.66
C LYS A 171 -45.20 1.74 2.38
N GLU A 172 -44.83 2.46 1.32
CA GLU A 172 -45.50 2.41 0.02
C GLU A 172 -45.47 0.98 -0.55
N LYS A 173 -44.30 0.34 -0.55
CA LYS A 173 -44.15 -1.02 -1.08
C LYS A 173 -44.79 -2.08 -0.18
N ALA A 174 -44.86 -1.86 1.13
CA ALA A 174 -45.58 -2.75 2.06
C ALA A 174 -47.10 -2.70 1.87
N ALA A 175 -47.66 -1.61 1.33
CA ALA A 175 -49.09 -1.45 1.07
C ALA A 175 -49.59 -2.19 -0.19
N LEU A 176 -48.70 -2.72 -1.03
CA LEU A 176 -49.05 -3.49 -2.23
C LEU A 176 -49.66 -4.86 -1.85
N LYS A 177 -50.86 -5.19 -2.35
CA LYS A 177 -51.58 -6.44 -2.05
C LYS A 177 -51.37 -7.50 -3.14
N GLY A 178 -51.00 -8.73 -2.76
CA GLY A 178 -50.96 -9.90 -3.67
C GLY A 178 -50.32 -11.17 -3.05
N PRO A 179 -50.70 -12.39 -3.51
CA PRO A 179 -50.23 -13.66 -2.93
C PRO A 179 -48.72 -13.94 -3.12
N SER A 180 -48.05 -13.24 -4.04
CA SER A 180 -46.61 -13.36 -4.31
C SER A 180 -45.72 -12.51 -3.37
N HIS A 181 -46.29 -11.74 -2.44
CA HIS A 181 -45.56 -10.68 -1.74
C HIS A 181 -45.41 -10.84 -0.22
N LYS A 182 -45.91 -11.93 0.38
CA LYS A 182 -45.87 -12.12 1.84
C LYS A 182 -44.44 -12.07 2.41
N GLU A 183 -43.50 -12.81 1.82
CA GLU A 183 -42.08 -12.79 2.23
C GLU A 183 -41.42 -11.41 2.04
N THR A 184 -41.83 -10.68 1.01
CA THR A 184 -41.34 -9.32 0.74
C THR A 184 -41.89 -8.33 1.77
N GLN A 185 -43.14 -8.47 2.19
CA GLN A 185 -43.77 -7.66 3.25
C GLN A 185 -43.16 -7.96 4.63
N ASP A 186 -42.92 -9.23 4.95
CA ASP A 186 -42.30 -9.64 6.21
C ASP A 186 -40.86 -9.08 6.32
N ASN A 187 -40.08 -9.12 5.22
CA ASN A 187 -38.76 -8.50 5.16
C ASN A 187 -38.80 -6.97 5.33
N MET A 188 -39.77 -6.28 4.71
CA MET A 188 -39.94 -4.83 4.90
C MET A 188 -40.26 -4.48 6.35
N LYS A 189 -41.13 -5.27 6.99
CA LYS A 189 -41.49 -5.07 8.40
C LYS A 189 -40.29 -5.27 9.31
N ALA A 190 -39.51 -6.34 9.11
CA ALA A 190 -38.28 -6.59 9.86
C ALA A 190 -37.25 -5.45 9.70
N ILE A 191 -37.13 -4.89 8.49
CA ILE A 191 -36.28 -3.72 8.24
C ILE A 191 -36.78 -2.49 8.99
N LEU A 192 -38.08 -2.19 8.94
CA LEU A 192 -38.65 -1.06 9.69
C LEU A 192 -38.48 -1.21 11.20
N GLU A 193 -38.61 -2.43 11.73
CA GLU A 193 -38.35 -2.74 13.14
C GLU A 193 -36.87 -2.48 13.51
N SER A 194 -35.94 -2.73 12.59
CA SER A 194 -34.52 -2.47 12.82
C SER A 194 -34.18 -1.00 13.09
N PHE A 195 -34.98 -0.06 12.57
CA PHE A 195 -34.73 1.39 12.72
C PHE A 195 -34.88 1.89 14.16
N SER A 196 -35.43 1.07 15.05
CA SER A 196 -35.53 1.37 16.49
C SER A 196 -34.19 1.24 17.22
N TRP A 197 -33.26 0.43 16.70
CA TRP A 197 -31.95 0.16 17.32
C TRP A 197 -30.78 0.42 16.36
N LEU A 198 -31.03 0.57 15.06
CA LEU A 198 -30.01 0.88 14.07
C LEU A 198 -29.54 2.34 14.23
N GLU A 199 -28.24 2.52 14.45
CA GLU A 199 -27.62 3.85 14.55
C GLU A 199 -27.73 4.61 13.21
N TRP A 200 -28.13 5.89 13.22
CA TRP A 200 -28.41 6.62 11.98
C TRP A 200 -27.15 6.96 11.17
N ASN A 201 -25.98 7.04 11.82
CA ASN A 201 -24.67 7.33 11.19
C ASN A 201 -23.53 6.44 11.70
N GLY A 202 -23.83 5.27 12.25
CA GLY A 202 -22.79 4.35 12.71
C GLY A 202 -21.81 3.99 11.59
N THR A 203 -20.56 3.71 11.94
CA THR A 203 -19.53 3.32 10.97
C THR A 203 -19.51 1.80 10.83
N MET A 204 -19.58 1.30 9.59
CA MET A 204 -19.39 -0.13 9.31
C MET A 204 -17.96 -0.43 8.91
N GLN A 205 -17.56 -1.70 8.93
CA GLN A 205 -16.20 -2.10 8.51
C GLN A 205 -15.88 -1.56 7.10
N LEU A 206 -14.73 -0.89 6.94
CA LEU A 206 -14.20 -0.32 5.69
C LEU A 206 -14.82 1.02 5.22
N SER A 207 -15.12 1.93 6.16
CA SER A 207 -15.32 3.37 5.91
C SER A 207 -16.67 3.81 5.31
N ALA A 208 -17.62 2.91 5.09
CA ALA A 208 -18.99 3.26 4.73
C ALA A 208 -19.86 3.53 5.97
N THR A 209 -20.76 4.51 5.91
CA THR A 209 -21.66 4.86 7.02
C THR A 209 -23.01 4.15 6.88
N ILE A 210 -23.70 3.91 7.99
CA ILE A 210 -25.06 3.33 7.97
C ILE A 210 -26.03 4.22 7.18
N SER A 211 -25.80 5.54 7.15
CA SER A 211 -26.57 6.49 6.33
C SER A 211 -26.41 6.29 4.82
N GLU A 212 -25.31 5.68 4.34
CA GLU A 212 -25.17 5.33 2.92
C GLU A 212 -26.03 4.12 2.53
N ILE A 213 -26.23 3.18 3.45
CA ILE A 213 -27.00 1.95 3.21
C ILE A 213 -28.48 2.26 3.02
N ALA A 214 -28.98 3.37 3.57
CA ALA A 214 -30.33 3.89 3.32
C ALA A 214 -30.64 4.09 1.83
N ARG A 215 -29.62 4.21 0.96
CA ARG A 215 -29.81 4.28 -0.50
C ARG A 215 -30.37 3.00 -1.10
N LEU A 216 -30.14 1.84 -0.48
CA LEU A 216 -30.63 0.56 -0.99
C LEU A 216 -32.16 0.49 -1.01
N PRO A 217 -32.91 0.67 0.09
CA PRO A 217 -34.37 0.74 0.09
C PRO A 217 -34.91 2.09 -0.40
N SER A 218 -34.37 2.60 -1.51
CA SER A 218 -34.78 3.87 -2.12
C SER A 218 -34.69 3.85 -3.65
N GLN A 219 -34.94 5.00 -4.28
CA GLN A 219 -34.70 5.22 -5.72
C GLN A 219 -33.37 5.95 -5.99
N GLU A 220 -32.51 6.12 -4.98
CA GLU A 220 -31.19 6.72 -5.14
C GLU A 220 -30.21 5.77 -5.83
N TRP A 221 -29.24 6.34 -6.54
CA TRP A 221 -28.13 5.59 -7.12
C TRP A 221 -27.19 5.07 -6.03
N VAL A 222 -26.67 3.86 -6.23
CA VAL A 222 -25.65 3.28 -5.35
C VAL A 222 -24.25 3.76 -5.71
N ASN A 223 -23.43 3.99 -4.69
CA ASN A 223 -22.01 4.31 -4.83
C ASN A 223 -21.13 3.05 -4.72
N ASP A 224 -19.85 3.24 -5.00
CA ASP A 224 -18.79 2.25 -4.84
C ASP A 224 -18.67 1.69 -3.42
N GLY A 225 -18.93 2.50 -2.38
CA GLY A 225 -19.03 2.05 -0.98
C GLY A 225 -20.05 0.90 -0.81
N ILE A 226 -21.28 1.12 -1.25
CA ILE A 226 -22.35 0.12 -1.21
C ILE A 226 -22.01 -1.11 -2.07
N ILE A 227 -21.46 -0.92 -3.27
CA ILE A 227 -21.06 -2.02 -4.14
C ILE A 227 -19.99 -2.91 -3.48
N ASN A 228 -19.00 -2.31 -2.82
CA ASN A 228 -17.98 -3.07 -2.09
C ASN A 228 -18.57 -3.83 -0.89
N MET A 229 -19.56 -3.26 -0.19
CA MET A 229 -20.28 -3.96 0.89
C MET A 229 -21.04 -5.19 0.36
N ILE A 230 -21.72 -5.05 -0.79
CA ILE A 230 -22.40 -6.17 -1.47
C ILE A 230 -21.38 -7.25 -1.87
N ILE A 231 -20.26 -6.86 -2.49
CA ILE A 231 -19.21 -7.79 -2.91
C ILE A 231 -18.62 -8.56 -1.73
N ARG A 232 -18.36 -7.88 -0.62
CA ARG A 232 -17.86 -8.52 0.59
C ARG A 232 -18.86 -9.54 1.13
N SER A 233 -20.14 -9.17 1.16
CA SER A 233 -21.21 -10.09 1.53
C SER A 233 -21.16 -11.36 0.67
N ILE A 234 -20.98 -11.21 -0.65
CA ILE A 234 -20.87 -12.35 -1.58
C ILE A 234 -19.58 -13.15 -1.33
N GLN A 235 -18.43 -12.51 -1.11
CA GLN A 235 -17.17 -13.18 -0.80
C GLN A 235 -17.28 -14.07 0.46
N GLU A 236 -17.97 -13.59 1.49
CA GLU A 236 -18.21 -14.33 2.72
C GLU A 236 -19.18 -15.50 2.52
N ASP A 237 -20.12 -15.39 1.60
CA ASP A 237 -21.03 -16.48 1.26
C ASP A 237 -20.33 -17.54 0.40
N LEU A 238 -19.45 -17.11 -0.51
CA LEU A 238 -18.59 -18.00 -1.31
C LEU A 238 -17.62 -18.79 -0.44
N SER A 239 -17.02 -18.17 0.59
CA SER A 239 -16.06 -18.85 1.46
C SER A 239 -16.70 -19.95 2.31
N LYS A 240 -18.00 -19.83 2.61
CA LYS A 240 -18.78 -20.85 3.34
C LYS A 240 -19.19 -22.03 2.45
N ASN A 241 -19.19 -21.88 1.12
CA ASN A 241 -19.67 -22.90 0.20
C ASN A 241 -18.53 -23.58 -0.57
N SER A 242 -18.21 -24.82 -0.18
CA SER A 242 -17.15 -25.60 -0.81
C SER A 242 -17.38 -25.90 -2.30
N ALA A 243 -18.63 -25.87 -2.79
CA ALA A 243 -18.95 -26.07 -4.20
C ALA A 243 -18.61 -24.84 -5.08
N LEU A 244 -18.35 -23.67 -4.46
CA LEU A 244 -18.07 -22.42 -5.15
C LEU A 244 -16.60 -21.99 -5.04
N LYS A 245 -15.70 -22.89 -4.63
CA LYS A 245 -14.25 -22.62 -4.49
C LYS A 245 -13.57 -22.16 -5.77
N ASN A 246 -14.12 -22.49 -6.95
CA ASN A 246 -13.58 -22.08 -8.24
C ASN A 246 -13.86 -20.59 -8.57
N TYR A 247 -14.68 -19.91 -7.76
CA TYR A 247 -15.07 -18.52 -7.97
C TYR A 247 -14.30 -17.56 -7.06
N GLN A 248 -13.83 -16.46 -7.65
CA GLN A 248 -13.27 -15.32 -6.96
C GLN A 248 -14.05 -14.06 -7.33
N VAL A 249 -14.55 -13.33 -6.34
CA VAL A 249 -15.13 -12.00 -6.53
C VAL A 249 -14.13 -10.95 -6.05
N VAL A 250 -13.95 -9.85 -6.77
CA VAL A 250 -13.10 -8.72 -6.38
C VAL A 250 -13.84 -7.39 -6.45
N GLY A 251 -13.45 -6.45 -5.58
CA GLY A 251 -14.07 -5.12 -5.46
C GLY A 251 -13.74 -4.15 -6.60
N VAL A 252 -14.32 -2.95 -6.54
CA VAL A 252 -14.18 -1.89 -7.57
C VAL A 252 -12.72 -1.49 -7.81
N ALA A 253 -11.86 -1.62 -6.79
CA ALA A 253 -10.44 -1.33 -6.88
C ALA A 253 -9.73 -2.10 -8.01
N PHE A 254 -10.16 -3.33 -8.31
CA PHE A 254 -9.57 -4.14 -9.38
C PHE A 254 -9.70 -3.46 -10.75
N GLN A 255 -10.91 -2.99 -11.12
CA GLN A 255 -11.13 -2.26 -12.37
C GLN A 255 -10.28 -0.98 -12.42
N TYR A 256 -10.23 -0.23 -11.32
CA TYR A 256 -9.49 1.02 -11.26
C TYR A 256 -7.99 0.81 -11.48
N LYS A 257 -7.40 -0.19 -10.81
CA LYS A 257 -5.99 -0.56 -10.94
C LYS A 257 -5.66 -1.13 -12.32
N LEU A 258 -6.56 -1.96 -12.86
CA LEU A 258 -6.46 -2.48 -14.22
C LEU A 258 -6.40 -1.34 -15.25
N SER A 259 -7.30 -0.36 -15.12
CA SER A 259 -7.36 0.80 -16.02
C SER A 259 -6.15 1.72 -15.87
N GLN A 260 -5.67 1.95 -14.64
CA GLN A 260 -4.44 2.73 -14.40
C GLN A 260 -3.21 2.07 -15.03
N ALA A 261 -3.01 0.77 -14.78
CA ALA A 261 -1.89 0.03 -15.35
C ALA A 261 -1.91 0.04 -16.89
N ALA A 262 -3.10 0.06 -17.50
CA ALA A 262 -3.25 0.21 -18.95
C ALA A 262 -2.95 1.62 -19.46
N LYS A 263 -3.18 2.68 -18.67
CA LYS A 263 -2.92 4.09 -19.04
C LYS A 263 -1.44 4.47 -18.96
N CYS A 264 -0.65 3.90 -18.04
CA CYS A 264 0.81 4.09 -17.97
C CYS A 264 1.55 3.64 -19.24
N LYS A 265 0.84 2.95 -20.14
CA LYS A 265 1.32 2.40 -21.41
C LYS A 265 1.49 3.42 -22.54
N ALA A 266 1.03 4.66 -22.36
CA ALA A 266 1.30 5.71 -23.35
C ALA A 266 2.78 6.15 -23.38
N SER A 267 3.55 5.90 -22.30
CA SER A 267 4.92 6.43 -22.16
C SER A 267 6.05 5.40 -22.13
N GLU A 268 5.84 4.12 -21.77
CA GLU A 268 6.98 3.19 -21.54
C GLU A 268 6.74 1.73 -22.04
N ARG A 269 7.81 1.13 -22.59
CA ARG A 269 7.80 -0.12 -23.40
C ARG A 269 7.81 -1.46 -22.63
N SER A 270 7.57 -1.50 -21.32
CA SER A 270 7.42 -2.77 -20.59
C SER A 270 6.28 -2.69 -19.58
N VAL A 271 5.26 -3.55 -19.72
CA VAL A 271 4.13 -3.56 -18.77
C VAL A 271 4.49 -4.45 -17.59
N THR A 272 4.78 -3.83 -16.45
CA THR A 272 4.85 -4.54 -15.17
C THR A 272 3.51 -4.39 -14.46
N PHE A 273 2.64 -5.40 -14.55
CA PHE A 273 1.40 -5.48 -13.75
C PHE A 273 1.70 -5.82 -12.27
N GLN A 274 2.66 -5.12 -11.66
CA GLN A 274 3.17 -5.38 -10.31
C GLN A 274 2.27 -4.81 -9.19
N ASP A 275 1.11 -4.24 -9.52
CA ASP A 275 0.17 -3.75 -8.50
C ASP A 275 -0.35 -4.90 -7.64
N PHE A 276 -0.31 -4.71 -6.32
CA PHE A 276 -0.69 -5.70 -5.32
C PHE A 276 -2.09 -6.30 -5.58
N VAL A 277 -3.08 -5.49 -5.98
CA VAL A 277 -4.46 -5.96 -6.20
C VAL A 277 -4.54 -6.91 -7.39
N LEU A 278 -3.77 -6.65 -8.45
CA LEU A 278 -3.72 -7.50 -9.64
C LEU A 278 -2.96 -8.79 -9.36
N CYS A 279 -1.80 -8.71 -8.68
CA CYS A 279 -1.03 -9.87 -8.25
C CYS A 279 -1.84 -10.80 -7.32
N GLN A 280 -2.70 -10.25 -6.45
CA GLN A 280 -3.54 -11.04 -5.54
C GLN A 280 -4.62 -11.87 -6.26
N VAL A 281 -5.05 -11.44 -7.44
CA VAL A 281 -5.95 -12.22 -8.31
C VAL A 281 -5.20 -13.37 -8.96
N GLU A 282 -4.01 -13.11 -9.47
CA GLU A 282 -3.14 -14.11 -10.09
C GLU A 282 -2.74 -15.20 -9.09
N GLU A 283 -2.35 -14.81 -7.88
CA GLU A 283 -1.94 -15.74 -6.83
C GLU A 283 -3.06 -16.72 -6.47
N LYS A 284 -4.31 -16.24 -6.38
CA LYS A 284 -5.47 -17.09 -6.11
C LYS A 284 -5.76 -18.10 -7.22
N TYR A 285 -5.61 -17.69 -8.47
CA TYR A 285 -5.72 -18.61 -9.60
C TYR A 285 -4.63 -19.70 -9.53
N ILE A 286 -3.38 -19.30 -9.30
CA ILE A 286 -2.23 -20.21 -9.28
C ILE A 286 -2.27 -21.18 -8.09
N GLN A 287 -2.60 -20.70 -6.89
CA GLN A 287 -2.51 -21.48 -5.65
C GLN A 287 -3.81 -22.20 -5.29
N GLU A 288 -4.97 -21.58 -5.50
CA GLU A 288 -6.26 -22.09 -5.06
C GLU A 288 -7.09 -22.71 -6.21
N GLY A 289 -6.66 -22.55 -7.46
CA GLY A 289 -7.39 -23.04 -8.65
C GLY A 289 -8.67 -22.25 -8.92
N CYS A 290 -8.74 -21.00 -8.47
CA CYS A 290 -9.88 -20.11 -8.71
C CYS A 290 -9.90 -19.64 -10.17
N ASN A 291 -10.52 -20.42 -11.05
CA ASN A 291 -10.51 -20.15 -12.49
C ASN A 291 -11.53 -19.10 -12.93
N ILE A 292 -12.54 -18.77 -12.12
CA ILE A 292 -13.59 -17.81 -12.49
C ILE A 292 -13.48 -16.52 -11.65
N LEU A 293 -13.19 -15.40 -12.30
CA LEU A 293 -13.12 -14.08 -11.69
C LEU A 293 -14.40 -13.28 -11.98
N LEU A 294 -14.97 -12.67 -10.94
CA LEU A 294 -16.14 -11.81 -11.00
C LEU A 294 -15.82 -10.42 -10.41
N PHE A 295 -16.21 -9.35 -11.09
CA PHE A 295 -16.02 -7.99 -10.59
C PHE A 295 -17.01 -6.99 -11.20
N PRO A 296 -17.35 -5.90 -10.48
CA PRO A 296 -18.20 -4.84 -11.00
C PRO A 296 -17.42 -3.98 -12.01
N ILE A 297 -18.10 -3.48 -13.03
CA ILE A 297 -17.61 -2.47 -13.95
C ILE A 297 -18.43 -1.21 -13.76
N HIS A 298 -17.78 -0.11 -13.40
CA HIS A 298 -18.34 1.22 -13.45
C HIS A 298 -18.01 1.88 -14.80
N VAL A 299 -19.02 2.09 -15.63
CA VAL A 299 -18.88 2.65 -16.98
C VAL A 299 -19.19 4.14 -16.94
N SER A 300 -18.21 4.94 -17.39
CA SER A 300 -18.31 6.40 -17.58
C SER A 300 -18.86 7.16 -16.36
N ASN A 301 -18.58 6.68 -15.14
CA ASN A 301 -19.12 7.21 -13.89
C ASN A 301 -20.66 7.30 -13.81
N ASN A 302 -21.35 6.47 -14.59
CA ASN A 302 -22.79 6.61 -14.82
C ASN A 302 -23.56 5.30 -14.67
N HIS A 303 -22.95 4.16 -15.01
CA HIS A 303 -23.65 2.88 -15.07
C HIS A 303 -22.84 1.75 -14.46
N TRP A 304 -23.51 0.84 -13.75
CA TRP A 304 -22.91 -0.36 -13.19
C TRP A 304 -23.22 -1.58 -14.05
N MET A 305 -22.19 -2.38 -14.30
CA MET A 305 -22.21 -3.63 -15.04
C MET A 305 -21.47 -4.70 -14.22
N SER A 306 -21.64 -5.98 -14.57
CA SER A 306 -20.82 -7.06 -13.98
C SER A 306 -20.05 -7.81 -15.03
N CYS A 307 -18.83 -8.22 -14.67
CA CYS A 307 -17.91 -8.94 -15.54
C CYS A 307 -17.61 -10.31 -14.96
N ARG A 308 -17.54 -11.30 -15.85
CA ARG A 308 -17.05 -12.66 -15.59
C ARG A 308 -15.89 -12.95 -16.53
N VAL A 309 -14.77 -13.38 -15.97
CA VAL A 309 -13.59 -13.82 -16.69
C VAL A 309 -13.28 -15.25 -16.29
N ASP A 310 -13.22 -16.15 -17.25
CA ASP A 310 -12.63 -17.46 -17.08
C ASP A 310 -11.13 -17.34 -17.36
N LEU A 311 -10.33 -17.44 -16.31
CA LEU A 311 -8.88 -17.28 -16.36
C LEU A 311 -8.20 -18.45 -17.09
N GLN A 312 -8.83 -19.63 -17.11
CA GLN A 312 -8.30 -20.81 -17.78
C GLN A 312 -8.51 -20.76 -19.30
N THR A 313 -9.71 -20.37 -19.73
CA THR A 313 -10.04 -20.32 -21.17
C THR A 313 -9.79 -18.94 -21.79
N GLY A 314 -9.61 -17.90 -20.97
CA GLY A 314 -9.50 -16.52 -21.43
C GLY A 314 -10.82 -15.92 -21.89
N THR A 315 -11.97 -16.57 -21.60
CA THR A 315 -13.27 -16.08 -22.03
C THR A 315 -13.82 -15.00 -21.10
N VAL A 316 -14.29 -13.91 -21.68
CA VAL A 316 -14.84 -12.76 -20.96
C VAL A 316 -16.29 -12.53 -21.38
N SER A 317 -17.17 -12.48 -20.40
CA SER A 317 -18.60 -12.19 -20.57
C SER A 317 -19.03 -11.12 -19.58
N TYR A 318 -19.98 -10.26 -19.95
CA TYR A 318 -20.51 -9.25 -19.04
C TYR A 318 -22.04 -9.26 -19.04
N GLY A 319 -22.61 -8.65 -18.00
CA GLY A 319 -24.05 -8.47 -17.84
C GLY A 319 -24.37 -7.00 -17.72
N ASP A 320 -25.14 -6.48 -18.68
CA ASP A 320 -25.68 -5.12 -18.70
C ASP A 320 -27.21 -5.16 -18.60
N SER A 321 -27.73 -4.67 -17.47
CA SER A 321 -29.18 -4.61 -17.21
C SER A 321 -29.94 -3.70 -18.18
N LEU A 322 -29.26 -2.74 -18.82
CA LEU A 322 -29.83 -1.87 -19.86
C LEU A 322 -29.63 -2.43 -21.27
N SER A 323 -28.65 -3.32 -21.46
CA SER A 323 -28.22 -3.83 -22.78
C SER A 323 -27.85 -2.73 -23.78
N LEU A 324 -27.30 -1.62 -23.29
CA LEU A 324 -26.94 -0.43 -24.09
C LEU A 324 -25.43 -0.20 -24.16
N TYR A 325 -24.65 -0.72 -23.21
CA TYR A 325 -23.24 -0.37 -23.04
C TYR A 325 -22.30 -1.49 -23.46
N HIS A 326 -21.18 -1.08 -24.06
CA HIS A 326 -20.04 -1.95 -24.36
C HIS A 326 -18.75 -1.31 -23.82
N PRO A 327 -18.22 -1.73 -22.65
CA PRO A 327 -17.13 -1.05 -21.98
C PRO A 327 -15.75 -1.36 -22.61
N ARG A 328 -15.51 -0.78 -23.80
CA ARG A 328 -14.31 -0.99 -24.63
C ARG A 328 -13.00 -0.71 -23.87
N GLU A 329 -12.94 0.38 -23.10
CA GLU A 329 -11.73 0.77 -22.36
C GLU A 329 -11.32 -0.27 -21.31
N VAL A 330 -12.29 -0.72 -20.50
CA VAL A 330 -12.07 -1.71 -19.45
C VAL A 330 -11.67 -3.05 -20.06
N PHE A 331 -12.29 -3.45 -21.17
CA PHE A 331 -11.92 -4.68 -21.88
C PHE A 331 -10.57 -4.60 -22.57
N GLY A 332 -10.19 -3.43 -23.10
CA GLY A 332 -8.83 -3.18 -23.60
C GLY A 332 -7.81 -3.40 -22.49
N ALA A 333 -8.03 -2.79 -21.32
CA ALA A 333 -7.16 -2.96 -20.16
C ALA A 333 -7.09 -4.42 -19.67
N LEU A 334 -8.24 -5.10 -19.61
CA LEU A 334 -8.35 -6.51 -19.23
C LEU A 334 -7.57 -7.43 -20.18
N ASN A 335 -7.73 -7.25 -21.49
CA ASN A 335 -7.01 -8.04 -22.49
C ASN A 335 -5.49 -7.84 -22.39
N LEU A 336 -5.03 -6.61 -22.10
CA LEU A 336 -3.61 -6.34 -21.91
C LEU A 336 -3.05 -7.04 -20.67
N TRP A 337 -3.77 -7.00 -19.56
CA TRP A 337 -3.40 -7.72 -18.34
C TRP A 337 -3.38 -9.23 -18.57
N TYR A 338 -4.44 -9.78 -19.14
CA TYR A 338 -4.54 -11.20 -19.43
C TYR A 338 -3.42 -11.67 -20.36
N LYS A 339 -3.14 -10.94 -21.44
CA LYS A 339 -2.03 -11.24 -22.37
C LYS A 339 -0.67 -11.21 -21.69
N ALA A 340 -0.44 -10.25 -20.79
CA ALA A 340 0.82 -10.16 -20.07
C ALA A 340 1.04 -11.33 -19.09
N ARG A 341 -0.03 -11.92 -18.56
CA ARG A 341 0.04 -12.97 -17.53
C ARG A 341 -0.11 -14.39 -18.08
N PHE A 342 -0.93 -14.57 -19.10
CA PHE A 342 -1.30 -15.88 -19.65
C PHE A 342 -0.86 -16.07 -21.10
N ALA A 343 -0.07 -15.13 -21.66
CA ALA A 343 0.51 -15.17 -23.01
C ALA A 343 -0.48 -15.30 -24.19
N HIS A 344 -1.78 -15.13 -23.95
CA HIS A 344 -2.86 -15.23 -24.94
C HIS A 344 -3.85 -14.07 -24.80
N ASN A 345 -4.60 -13.75 -25.87
CA ASN A 345 -5.64 -12.72 -25.80
C ASN A 345 -6.91 -13.28 -25.16
N CYS A 346 -7.69 -12.41 -24.52
CA CYS A 346 -9.04 -12.73 -24.10
C CYS A 346 -9.99 -12.90 -25.30
N GLU A 347 -10.94 -13.81 -25.18
CA GLU A 347 -12.07 -13.94 -26.10
C GLU A 347 -13.33 -13.29 -25.50
N MET A 348 -13.81 -12.20 -26.12
CA MET A 348 -15.01 -11.50 -25.68
C MET A 348 -16.28 -12.19 -26.18
N LYS A 349 -17.11 -12.71 -25.28
CA LYS A 349 -18.41 -13.33 -25.59
C LYS A 349 -19.60 -12.36 -25.56
N GLY A 350 -19.39 -11.12 -25.11
CA GLY A 350 -20.40 -10.06 -25.12
C GLY A 350 -21.35 -10.05 -23.89
N ASN A 351 -22.51 -9.42 -24.06
CA ASN A 351 -23.56 -9.27 -23.03
C ASN A 351 -24.37 -10.56 -22.84
N ILE A 352 -23.70 -11.64 -22.43
CA ILE A 352 -24.29 -12.98 -22.28
C ILE A 352 -24.38 -13.44 -20.83
N LEU A 353 -23.78 -12.70 -19.89
CA LEU A 353 -23.92 -13.01 -18.48
C LEU A 353 -25.38 -12.74 -18.09
N PRO A 354 -26.13 -13.71 -17.55
CA PRO A 354 -27.54 -13.49 -17.22
C PRO A 354 -27.69 -12.26 -16.32
N CYS A 355 -28.58 -11.33 -16.62
CA CYS A 355 -28.84 -10.20 -15.73
C CYS A 355 -30.31 -9.83 -15.77
N GLY A 356 -30.82 -9.23 -14.69
CA GLY A 356 -32.17 -8.68 -14.69
C GLY A 356 -32.26 -7.53 -15.68
N LYS A 357 -33.37 -7.43 -16.42
CA LYS A 357 -33.65 -6.28 -17.27
C LYS A 357 -34.09 -5.12 -16.38
N GLN A 358 -33.33 -4.03 -16.41
CA GLN A 358 -33.68 -2.80 -15.72
C GLN A 358 -34.79 -2.08 -16.49
N VAL A 359 -35.80 -1.61 -15.77
CA VAL A 359 -36.94 -0.86 -16.30
C VAL A 359 -37.07 0.54 -15.66
N ASP A 360 -36.09 0.91 -14.85
CA ASP A 360 -35.97 2.20 -14.15
C ASP A 360 -34.60 2.83 -14.44
N SER A 361 -34.29 4.00 -13.87
CA SER A 361 -33.04 4.73 -14.12
C SER A 361 -31.99 4.61 -13.00
N TYR A 362 -32.22 3.80 -11.96
CA TYR A 362 -31.41 3.83 -10.73
C TYR A 362 -30.94 2.46 -10.23
N SER A 363 -31.57 1.36 -10.66
CA SER A 363 -31.31 0.03 -10.10
C SER A 363 -30.13 -0.72 -10.73
N CYS A 364 -29.36 -0.10 -11.62
CA CYS A 364 -28.25 -0.76 -12.33
C CYS A 364 -27.24 -1.43 -11.39
N GLY A 365 -26.86 -0.76 -10.30
CA GLY A 365 -25.89 -1.28 -9.33
C GLY A 365 -26.50 -2.23 -8.28
N ILE A 366 -27.83 -2.35 -8.22
CA ILE A 366 -28.53 -3.23 -7.26
C ILE A 366 -29.09 -4.48 -7.94
N GLY A 367 -29.33 -4.42 -9.25
CA GLY A 367 -29.72 -5.58 -10.04
C GLY A 367 -28.72 -6.72 -9.85
N ARG A 368 -29.21 -7.96 -9.91
CA ARG A 368 -28.48 -9.24 -9.77
C ARG A 368 -27.26 -9.44 -10.72
N GLN A 369 -26.66 -8.39 -11.26
CA GLN A 369 -25.47 -8.43 -12.09
C GLN A 369 -24.30 -9.15 -11.38
N ILE A 370 -24.11 -8.96 -10.07
CA ILE A 370 -23.01 -9.62 -9.32
C ILE A 370 -23.33 -11.10 -8.98
N LEU A 371 -24.61 -11.52 -9.04
CA LEU A 371 -25.10 -12.79 -8.49
C LEU A 371 -25.78 -13.71 -9.54
N ALA A 372 -25.50 -13.48 -10.82
CA ALA A 372 -26.00 -14.29 -11.93
C ALA A 372 -25.32 -15.66 -12.09
N LEU A 373 -25.08 -16.37 -10.98
CA LEU A 373 -24.66 -17.76 -10.95
C LEU A 373 -25.87 -18.68 -11.18
N LYS A 374 -26.55 -18.54 -12.32
CA LYS A 374 -27.56 -19.52 -12.74
C LYS A 374 -26.85 -20.76 -13.30
N ARG A 375 -26.87 -21.84 -12.50
CA ARG A 375 -26.86 -23.26 -12.89
C ARG A 375 -25.70 -23.79 -13.76
N GLU A 376 -24.76 -24.44 -13.09
CA GLU A 376 -24.41 -25.83 -13.42
C GLU A 376 -24.68 -26.69 -12.16
N GLY A 377 -25.86 -27.31 -12.08
CA GLY A 377 -26.05 -28.53 -11.25
C GLY A 377 -26.60 -28.43 -9.83
N ASN A 378 -26.24 -27.47 -8.96
CA ASN A 378 -26.67 -27.48 -7.54
C ASN A 378 -27.24 -26.15 -7.03
N ASN A 379 -28.43 -26.19 -6.42
CA ASN A 379 -29.15 -25.05 -5.85
C ASN A 379 -28.43 -24.49 -4.61
N VAL A 380 -27.92 -23.27 -4.69
CA VAL A 380 -27.39 -22.53 -3.51
C VAL A 380 -28.14 -21.23 -3.27
N PHE A 381 -28.56 -20.51 -4.32
CA PHE A 381 -29.40 -19.31 -4.18
C PHE A 381 -30.61 -19.42 -5.12
N PRO A 382 -31.85 -19.41 -4.62
CA PRO A 382 -33.01 -19.47 -5.48
C PRO A 382 -33.03 -18.25 -6.41
N ILE A 383 -33.10 -18.50 -7.71
CA ILE A 383 -33.47 -17.49 -8.68
C ILE A 383 -34.98 -17.36 -8.62
N VAL A 384 -35.43 -16.58 -7.65
CA VAL A 384 -36.70 -15.89 -7.81
C VAL A 384 -36.43 -14.84 -8.90
N GLN A 385 -37.30 -14.77 -9.92
CA GLN A 385 -37.46 -13.55 -10.71
C GLN A 385 -37.94 -12.45 -9.75
N ALA A 386 -37.01 -11.95 -8.95
CA ALA A 386 -37.26 -10.99 -7.90
C ALA A 386 -37.34 -9.61 -8.57
N THR A 387 -38.39 -8.86 -8.27
CA THR A 387 -38.51 -7.47 -8.72
C THR A 387 -37.34 -6.65 -8.15
N ALA A 388 -37.01 -5.51 -8.75
CA ALA A 388 -35.97 -4.60 -8.24
C ALA A 388 -36.16 -4.33 -6.73
N THR A 389 -37.41 -4.15 -6.29
CA THR A 389 -37.80 -4.01 -4.89
C THR A 389 -37.29 -5.14 -3.99
N THR A 390 -37.48 -6.39 -4.38
CA THR A 390 -37.02 -7.54 -3.58
C THR A 390 -35.48 -7.59 -3.54
N ALA A 391 -34.78 -7.21 -4.62
CA ALA A 391 -33.31 -7.16 -4.64
C ALA A 391 -32.74 -6.07 -3.71
N HIS A 392 -33.38 -4.90 -3.66
CA HIS A 392 -33.04 -3.81 -2.74
C HIS A 392 -33.12 -4.27 -1.28
N LEU A 393 -34.22 -4.95 -0.93
CA LEU A 393 -34.47 -5.45 0.43
C LEU A 393 -33.51 -6.57 0.83
N MET A 394 -33.26 -7.53 -0.06
CA MET A 394 -32.30 -8.61 0.21
C MET A 394 -30.89 -8.08 0.42
N SER A 395 -30.46 -7.08 -0.38
CA SER A 395 -29.14 -6.47 -0.23
C SER A 395 -29.01 -5.73 1.11
N PHE A 396 -30.05 -4.98 1.48
CA PHE A 396 -30.11 -4.28 2.77
C PHE A 396 -30.08 -5.26 3.96
N SER A 397 -30.92 -6.30 3.93
CA SER A 397 -30.95 -7.33 4.96
C SER A 397 -29.66 -8.16 5.02
N ALA A 398 -29.04 -8.47 3.89
CA ALA A 398 -27.77 -9.21 3.85
C ALA A 398 -26.62 -8.42 4.47
N ILE A 399 -26.63 -7.10 4.31
CA ILE A 399 -25.66 -6.20 4.94
C ILE A 399 -25.91 -6.09 6.45
N LEU A 400 -27.17 -5.99 6.88
CA LEU A 400 -27.53 -5.85 8.31
C LEU A 400 -27.47 -7.16 9.11
N SER A 401 -27.78 -8.31 8.51
CA SER A 401 -27.86 -9.62 9.18
C SER A 401 -26.50 -10.23 9.50
N LYS A 402 -25.40 -9.64 9.01
CA LYS A 402 -24.05 -10.12 9.24
C LYS A 402 -23.49 -9.43 10.49
N PRO A 403 -23.26 -10.17 11.60
CA PRO A 403 -22.75 -9.59 12.84
C PRO A 403 -21.28 -9.20 12.65
N SER A 404 -21.05 -8.00 12.15
CA SER A 404 -19.81 -7.28 12.38
C SER A 404 -19.96 -6.67 13.76
N LYS A 405 -19.34 -7.24 14.80
CA LYS A 405 -19.23 -6.71 16.19
C LYS A 405 -19.78 -5.27 16.31
N LEU A 406 -21.10 -5.12 16.45
CA LEU A 406 -21.71 -3.89 16.91
C LEU A 406 -21.28 -3.78 18.36
N LEU A 407 -20.64 -2.67 18.69
CA LEU A 407 -20.27 -2.27 20.04
C LEU A 407 -21.54 -2.18 20.91
N ILE A 408 -22.02 -3.32 21.40
CA ILE A 408 -22.83 -3.40 22.61
C ILE A 408 -21.85 -3.66 23.75
N GLN A 409 -21.13 -2.61 24.14
CA GLN A 409 -20.48 -2.51 25.45
C GLN A 409 -20.66 -1.10 26.00
N SER A 410 -21.92 -0.72 26.21
CA SER A 410 -22.30 0.28 27.22
C SER A 410 -23.78 0.13 27.60
N CYS A 411 -24.23 -1.10 27.83
CA CYS A 411 -25.43 -1.34 28.64
C CYS A 411 -25.02 -2.03 29.94
N GLY A 412 -24.24 -1.30 30.75
CA GLY A 412 -23.96 -1.61 32.14
C GLY A 412 -24.74 -0.64 33.00
N LYS A 413 -25.78 -1.14 33.68
CA LYS A 413 -26.48 -0.46 34.77
C LYS A 413 -25.48 0.14 35.75
N LEU A 414 -25.60 1.42 36.09
CA LEU A 414 -25.25 1.91 37.43
C LEU A 414 -26.18 3.06 37.82
N SER A 415 -26.91 2.78 38.89
CA SER A 415 -27.66 3.68 39.74
C SER A 415 -26.73 4.67 40.46
N LYS A 416 -27.26 5.89 40.65
CA LYS A 416 -27.07 6.86 41.75
C LYS A 416 -25.73 6.94 42.51
N SER A 417 -25.32 8.22 42.65
CA SER A 417 -24.54 8.85 43.72
C SER A 417 -23.10 8.37 43.94
N ASP A 418 -22.12 9.22 43.64
CA ASP A 418 -21.50 10.04 44.70
C ASP A 418 -20.62 11.15 44.12
N SER A 419 -20.66 12.26 44.84
CA SER A 419 -19.96 13.53 44.67
C SER A 419 -18.48 13.46 45.07
N ASN A 420 -17.74 14.49 44.68
CA ASN A 420 -16.36 14.86 45.04
C ASN A 420 -15.24 14.31 44.15
N LEU A 421 -14.83 15.15 43.18
CA LEU A 421 -13.40 15.36 42.95
C LEU A 421 -13.13 16.74 42.32
N ASP A 422 -13.74 17.79 42.89
CA ASP A 422 -13.25 19.17 42.80
C ASP A 422 -12.29 19.38 43.99
N SER A 423 -11.04 18.91 43.86
CA SER A 423 -9.93 19.35 44.71
C SER A 423 -8.62 18.83 44.12
N LEU A 424 -7.60 19.69 44.14
CA LEU A 424 -6.22 19.48 43.66
C LEU A 424 -5.92 19.83 42.20
N MET A 425 -6.15 21.09 41.86
CA MET A 425 -5.13 21.89 41.16
C MET A 425 -4.87 23.15 42.00
N GLU A 426 -3.77 23.17 42.76
CA GLU A 426 -2.91 24.34 43.00
C GLU A 426 -1.82 24.01 44.04
N GLU A 427 -0.66 24.67 43.88
CA GLU A 427 0.52 24.72 44.75
C GLU A 427 1.55 23.57 44.65
N ILE A 428 2.68 23.82 43.96
CA ILE A 428 3.96 24.26 44.55
C ILE A 428 5.02 24.30 43.43
N GLU A 429 5.48 25.53 43.11
CA GLU A 429 6.74 25.81 42.43
C GLU A 429 7.92 25.79 43.43
N ASP A 430 9.12 25.61 42.87
CA ASP A 430 10.47 25.84 43.42
C ASP A 430 11.10 24.86 44.43
N SER A 431 12.12 24.13 43.98
CA SER A 431 13.54 24.52 44.20
C SER A 431 14.59 23.46 43.82
N CYS A 432 15.59 23.91 43.04
CA CYS A 432 17.04 23.66 43.20
C CYS A 432 17.71 22.32 42.76
N PRO A 433 19.06 22.32 42.55
CA PRO A 433 19.70 21.84 41.31
C PRO A 433 20.58 20.59 41.51
N VAL A 434 20.93 19.91 40.41
CA VAL A 434 21.96 18.85 40.45
C VAL A 434 22.93 18.99 39.27
N THR A 435 24.17 19.34 39.61
CA THR A 435 25.38 19.19 38.82
C THR A 435 25.75 17.71 38.64
N PRO A 436 26.38 17.31 37.51
CA PRO A 436 27.11 16.06 37.46
C PRO A 436 28.62 16.28 37.28
N GLU A 437 29.39 15.81 38.25
CA GLU A 437 30.84 15.54 38.11
C GLU A 437 31.10 14.12 37.58
N PRO A 438 32.31 13.85 37.05
CA PRO A 438 32.53 12.84 36.02
C PRO A 438 32.91 11.47 36.59
N VAL A 439 32.45 10.41 35.93
CA VAL A 439 32.98 9.06 36.12
C VAL A 439 33.64 8.59 34.83
N THR A 440 34.94 8.40 34.93
CA THR A 440 35.86 7.71 34.01
C THR A 440 35.44 6.27 33.77
N GLU A 441 35.35 5.84 32.50
CA GLU A 441 35.65 4.45 32.13
C GLU A 441 35.98 4.29 30.63
N GLN A 442 37.28 4.08 30.41
CA GLN A 442 37.94 3.11 29.52
C GLN A 442 37.40 2.83 28.10
N THR A 443 38.26 3.24 27.17
CA THR A 443 38.49 2.78 25.80
C THR A 443 38.16 1.31 25.50
N SER A 444 37.33 1.07 24.49
CA SER A 444 37.59 0.01 23.51
C SER A 444 37.09 0.42 22.12
N THR A 445 38.00 0.34 21.16
CA THR A 445 37.86 0.71 19.75
C THR A 445 37.15 -0.39 18.97
N LYS A 446 36.05 -0.06 18.28
CA LYS A 446 35.60 -0.78 17.07
C LYS A 446 34.78 0.17 16.19
N VAL A 447 35.40 0.56 15.08
CA VAL A 447 34.85 1.43 14.03
C VAL A 447 33.70 0.69 13.33
N SER A 448 32.48 1.20 13.43
CA SER A 448 31.39 0.84 12.52
C SER A 448 31.13 2.00 11.56
N LYS A 449 31.12 1.67 10.27
CA LYS A 449 30.91 2.61 9.16
C LYS A 449 29.49 3.17 9.23
N GLN A 450 29.35 4.48 9.46
CA GLN A 450 28.11 5.21 9.20
C GLN A 450 28.01 5.49 7.70
N THR A 451 27.04 4.87 7.04
CA THR A 451 26.66 5.16 5.65
C THR A 451 25.73 6.37 5.60
N SER A 452 26.07 7.33 4.75
CA SER A 452 25.39 8.61 4.54
C SER A 452 24.06 8.51 3.78
N LEU A 453 23.17 9.49 4.03
CA LEU A 453 21.88 9.83 3.41
C LEU A 453 21.75 9.78 1.86
N LEU A 454 22.81 9.47 1.12
CA LEU A 454 22.85 9.48 -0.37
C LEU A 454 22.38 8.18 -1.03
N SER A 455 22.14 7.09 -0.27
CA SER A 455 21.76 5.79 -0.84
C SER A 455 20.31 5.72 -1.35
N PHE A 456 19.44 6.67 -0.98
CA PHE A 456 18.04 6.67 -1.39
C PHE A 456 17.80 7.09 -2.85
N PHE A 457 18.79 7.70 -3.52
CA PHE A 457 18.63 8.27 -4.87
C PHE A 457 19.45 7.58 -5.98
N ALA A 458 20.07 6.43 -5.72
CA ALA A 458 20.84 5.72 -6.75
C ALA A 458 19.98 4.71 -7.53
N PRO A 459 19.99 4.72 -8.89
CA PRO A 459 19.38 3.65 -9.67
C PRO A 459 20.20 2.35 -9.53
N SER A 460 19.51 1.24 -9.24
CA SER A 460 20.12 -0.07 -9.05
C SER A 460 20.67 -0.62 -10.38
N SER A 461 21.99 -0.58 -10.54
CA SER A 461 22.67 -1.22 -11.66
C SER A 461 22.73 -2.74 -11.47
N SER A 462 22.33 -3.44 -12.53
CA SER A 462 22.33 -4.88 -12.74
C SER A 462 23.65 -5.57 -12.37
N LYS A 463 23.60 -6.60 -11.50
CA LYS A 463 24.72 -7.52 -11.31
C LYS A 463 24.79 -8.54 -12.46
N LYS A 464 25.90 -8.44 -13.18
CA LYS A 464 26.44 -9.39 -14.16
C LYS A 464 26.53 -10.80 -13.54
N GLN A 465 25.90 -11.78 -14.20
CA GLN A 465 26.27 -13.19 -14.06
C GLN A 465 27.54 -13.45 -14.87
N SER A 466 28.52 -14.11 -14.24
CA SER A 466 29.73 -14.60 -14.87
C SER A 466 29.43 -15.86 -15.71
N HIS A 467 29.81 -15.83 -16.98
CA HIS A 467 29.99 -17.02 -17.81
C HIS A 467 31.29 -17.76 -17.44
N PRO A 468 31.37 -19.06 -17.73
CA PRO A 468 32.39 -19.51 -18.68
C PRO A 468 31.78 -20.02 -20.00
N LYS A 469 32.45 -19.66 -21.09
CA LYS A 469 32.36 -20.10 -22.50
C LYS A 469 33.71 -20.84 -22.82
N PRO A 470 33.98 -21.47 -23.99
CA PRO A 470 33.12 -22.03 -25.05
C PRO A 470 33.66 -23.32 -25.79
N THR A 471 32.75 -24.18 -26.32
CA THR A 471 32.74 -24.82 -27.70
C THR A 471 33.87 -25.79 -28.19
N PRO A 472 33.81 -26.42 -29.41
CA PRO A 472 32.80 -27.17 -30.21
C PRO A 472 33.38 -28.49 -30.87
N PRO A 473 32.99 -28.97 -32.10
CA PRO A 473 32.10 -30.12 -32.41
C PRO A 473 32.84 -31.21 -33.27
N PRO A 474 32.29 -32.13 -34.13
CA PRO A 474 31.17 -32.01 -35.08
C PRO A 474 30.20 -33.21 -35.26
N SER A 475 29.02 -32.87 -35.80
CA SER A 475 28.11 -33.61 -36.72
C SER A 475 28.84 -34.41 -37.84
N PRO A 476 28.23 -35.28 -38.70
CA PRO A 476 26.93 -35.08 -39.39
C PRO A 476 26.14 -36.36 -39.84
N GLN A 477 24.84 -36.30 -40.15
CA GLN A 477 24.19 -36.29 -41.50
C GLN A 477 22.84 -37.03 -41.36
N LYS A 478 21.73 -36.84 -42.10
CA LYS A 478 21.29 -35.93 -43.17
C LYS A 478 19.79 -36.25 -43.47
N LYS A 479 19.02 -35.18 -43.79
CA LYS A 479 18.00 -35.06 -44.89
C LYS A 479 16.65 -35.80 -44.75
N LYS A 480 15.49 -35.30 -45.20
CA LYS A 480 15.07 -34.27 -46.20
C LYS A 480 13.57 -33.90 -45.92
N ALA A 481 13.15 -32.62 -46.01
CA ALA A 481 12.29 -31.99 -47.06
C ALA A 481 10.87 -32.61 -47.26
N LYS A 482 9.73 -31.93 -47.52
CA LYS A 482 9.37 -30.57 -48.00
C LYS A 482 7.81 -30.41 -48.00
N VAL A 483 7.31 -29.16 -47.86
CA VAL A 483 6.17 -28.50 -48.60
C VAL A 483 4.71 -29.00 -48.44
N THR A 484 3.62 -28.25 -48.71
CA THR A 484 3.11 -26.92 -48.27
C THR A 484 1.55 -26.90 -48.41
N ALA A 485 0.89 -26.06 -47.60
CA ALA A 485 -0.30 -25.20 -47.84
C ALA A 485 -1.76 -25.70 -48.11
N ILE A 486 -2.67 -24.87 -47.58
CA ILE A 486 -4.06 -24.46 -47.98
C ILE A 486 -5.30 -25.11 -47.30
N CYS A 487 -5.94 -24.26 -46.48
CA CYS A 487 -7.36 -23.91 -46.19
C CYS A 487 -8.56 -24.89 -46.28
N MET A 488 -9.51 -24.62 -45.35
CA MET A 488 -10.99 -24.58 -45.44
C MET A 488 -11.83 -25.54 -44.57
N ASN A 489 -12.87 -24.91 -44.00
CA ASN A 489 -14.05 -25.34 -43.24
C ASN A 489 -14.66 -26.71 -43.58
N SER A 490 -15.29 -27.37 -42.59
CA SER A 490 -16.76 -27.54 -42.50
C SER A 490 -17.15 -28.67 -41.52
N GLU A 491 -18.34 -28.53 -40.94
CA GLU A 491 -19.14 -29.62 -40.37
C GLU A 491 -19.60 -30.62 -41.47
N ASP A 492 -20.16 -31.74 -41.01
CA ASP A 492 -20.99 -32.73 -41.71
C ASP A 492 -20.39 -33.89 -42.54
N SER A 493 -20.53 -35.07 -41.92
CA SER A 493 -21.23 -36.26 -42.43
C SER A 493 -20.55 -37.31 -43.34
N LYS A 494 -20.67 -38.57 -42.87
CA LYS A 494 -20.89 -39.87 -43.54
C LYS A 494 -19.92 -40.38 -44.65
N HIS A 495 -19.40 -41.59 -44.34
CA HIS A 495 -19.05 -42.72 -45.23
C HIS A 495 -18.12 -42.48 -46.44
N ILE A 496 -16.87 -42.96 -46.32
CA ILE A 496 -16.13 -43.54 -47.46
C ILE A 496 -15.41 -44.82 -47.01
N ALA A 497 -15.58 -45.88 -47.81
CA ALA A 497 -15.00 -47.19 -47.66
C ALA A 497 -13.58 -47.27 -48.25
N GLY A 498 -12.68 -47.93 -47.52
CA GLY A 498 -11.58 -48.76 -48.01
C GLY A 498 -10.55 -48.19 -48.98
N LEU A 499 -9.41 -47.74 -48.44
CA LEU A 499 -8.09 -48.11 -48.97
C LEU A 499 -7.47 -49.15 -48.02
N SER A 500 -7.20 -50.31 -48.59
CA SER A 500 -6.85 -51.56 -47.93
C SER A 500 -5.57 -51.49 -47.11
N GLY A 501 -5.63 -51.99 -45.87
CA GLY A 501 -4.44 -52.53 -45.20
C GLY A 501 -4.24 -52.22 -43.70
N ILE A 502 -5.01 -51.33 -43.07
CA ILE A 502 -4.82 -51.02 -41.64
C ILE A 502 -6.17 -51.05 -40.92
N SER A 503 -6.39 -52.09 -40.10
CA SER A 503 -7.63 -52.26 -39.34
C SER A 503 -7.85 -51.13 -38.32
N ARG A 504 -9.12 -50.82 -37.99
CA ARG A 504 -9.46 -49.88 -36.90
C ARG A 504 -8.77 -50.23 -35.57
N SER A 505 -8.53 -51.53 -35.32
CA SER A 505 -7.78 -52.00 -34.14
C SER A 505 -6.29 -51.64 -34.18
N SER A 506 -5.66 -51.60 -35.36
CA SER A 506 -4.24 -51.26 -35.51
C SER A 506 -3.97 -49.75 -35.43
N VAL A 507 -4.93 -48.90 -35.78
CA VAL A 507 -4.85 -47.44 -35.52
C VAL A 507 -4.94 -47.16 -34.01
N LYS A 508 -5.93 -47.75 -33.33
CA LYS A 508 -6.14 -47.57 -31.89
C LYS A 508 -4.99 -48.14 -31.04
N ALA A 509 -4.41 -49.25 -31.49
CA ALA A 509 -3.17 -49.83 -30.96
C ALA A 509 -1.99 -48.85 -30.97
N ARG A 510 -1.81 -48.12 -32.08
CA ARG A 510 -0.73 -47.14 -32.24
C ARG A 510 -0.93 -45.93 -31.32
N GLU A 511 -2.15 -45.40 -31.23
CA GLU A 511 -2.48 -44.30 -30.32
C GLU A 511 -2.22 -44.66 -28.85
N LEU A 512 -2.62 -45.86 -28.41
CA LEU A 512 -2.36 -46.35 -27.05
C LEU A 512 -0.87 -46.45 -26.75
N ASN A 513 -0.08 -46.98 -27.70
CA ASN A 513 1.36 -47.09 -27.55
C ASN A 513 2.06 -45.72 -27.54
N GLN A 514 1.57 -44.76 -28.32
CA GLN A 514 2.11 -43.40 -28.36
C GLN A 514 1.84 -42.64 -27.06
N LYS A 515 0.62 -42.79 -26.49
CA LYS A 515 0.28 -42.23 -25.17
C LYS A 515 1.09 -42.85 -24.04
N ASP A 516 1.35 -44.16 -24.09
CA ASP A 516 2.20 -44.84 -23.09
C ASP A 516 3.65 -44.36 -23.17
N GLN A 517 4.19 -44.18 -24.39
CA GLN A 517 5.55 -43.66 -24.62
C GLN A 517 5.72 -42.22 -24.12
N LEU A 518 4.67 -41.38 -24.25
CA LEU A 518 4.63 -40.01 -23.72
C LEU A 518 4.27 -39.95 -22.21
N ARG A 519 4.09 -41.08 -21.54
CA ARG A 519 3.65 -41.22 -20.13
C ARG A 519 2.31 -40.51 -19.81
N SER A 520 1.50 -40.23 -20.83
CA SER A 520 0.20 -39.55 -20.70
C SER A 520 -1.00 -40.51 -20.73
N LEU A 521 -0.73 -41.83 -20.84
CA LEU A 521 -1.77 -42.85 -20.80
C LEU A 521 -2.23 -43.13 -19.36
N GLU A 522 -3.48 -42.81 -19.05
CA GLU A 522 -4.18 -43.32 -17.86
C GLU A 522 -4.58 -44.78 -18.08
N ILE A 523 -4.25 -45.62 -17.10
CA ILE A 523 -4.51 -47.06 -17.16
C ILE A 523 -5.91 -47.36 -16.64
N ASP A 524 -6.74 -47.95 -17.50
CA ASP A 524 -8.00 -48.57 -17.12
C ASP A 524 -7.75 -49.75 -16.17
N PRO A 525 -8.14 -49.65 -14.87
CA PRO A 525 -7.79 -50.64 -13.86
C PRO A 525 -8.36 -52.03 -14.15
N LEU A 526 -9.54 -52.10 -14.78
CA LEU A 526 -10.21 -53.36 -15.09
C LEU A 526 -9.52 -54.07 -16.27
N LYS A 527 -9.10 -53.33 -17.30
CA LYS A 527 -8.34 -53.91 -18.43
C LYS A 527 -6.94 -54.33 -18.01
N TRP A 528 -6.30 -53.58 -17.12
CA TRP A 528 -4.99 -53.95 -16.55
C TRP A 528 -5.07 -55.24 -15.75
N LYS A 529 -6.05 -55.34 -14.85
CA LYS A 529 -6.25 -56.56 -14.04
C LYS A 529 -6.54 -57.78 -14.92
N ARG A 530 -7.36 -57.64 -15.97
CA ARG A 530 -7.61 -58.73 -16.94
C ARG A 530 -6.37 -59.14 -17.72
N PHE A 531 -5.53 -58.18 -18.12
CA PHE A 531 -4.27 -58.46 -18.79
C PHE A 531 -3.30 -59.21 -17.86
N GLN A 532 -3.16 -58.78 -16.61
CA GLN A 532 -2.31 -59.44 -15.61
C GLN A 532 -2.77 -60.87 -15.33
N VAL A 533 -4.08 -61.08 -15.12
CA VAL A 533 -4.65 -62.42 -14.93
C VAL A 533 -4.32 -63.34 -16.10
N LYS A 534 -4.50 -62.87 -17.34
CA LYS A 534 -4.25 -63.67 -18.55
C LYS A 534 -2.78 -64.07 -18.76
N ILE A 535 -1.85 -63.27 -18.25
CA ILE A 535 -0.41 -63.57 -18.25
C ILE A 535 -0.10 -64.58 -17.15
N LEU A 536 -0.59 -64.32 -15.92
CA LEU A 536 -0.35 -65.16 -14.75
C LEU A 536 -1.01 -66.55 -14.85
N GLU A 537 -2.09 -66.68 -15.62
CA GLU A 537 -2.70 -67.99 -15.93
C GLU A 537 -1.75 -68.94 -16.69
N VAL A 538 -0.79 -68.39 -17.45
CA VAL A 538 0.12 -69.18 -18.30
C VAL A 538 1.53 -69.22 -17.71
N ASP A 539 1.90 -68.20 -16.94
CA ASP A 539 3.14 -68.13 -16.17
C ASP A 539 2.83 -67.51 -14.78
N PRO A 540 2.58 -68.35 -13.74
CA PRO A 540 2.19 -67.88 -12.40
C PRO A 540 3.20 -66.96 -11.73
N HIS A 541 4.44 -66.91 -12.22
CA HIS A 541 5.53 -66.13 -11.66
C HIS A 541 6.05 -65.05 -12.63
N ALA A 542 5.28 -64.70 -13.66
CA ALA A 542 5.66 -63.63 -14.58
C ALA A 542 5.71 -62.25 -13.89
N GLU A 543 6.78 -61.48 -14.13
CA GLU A 543 6.96 -60.13 -13.58
C GLU A 543 6.53 -59.05 -14.58
N PHE A 544 5.84 -58.01 -14.09
CA PHE A 544 5.39 -56.88 -14.90
C PHE A 544 6.28 -55.66 -14.64
N HIS A 545 6.76 -55.01 -15.70
CA HIS A 545 7.67 -53.88 -15.53
C HIS A 545 6.95 -52.68 -14.88
N PRO A 546 7.50 -52.03 -13.83
CA PRO A 546 6.81 -50.99 -13.07
C PRO A 546 6.49 -49.72 -13.86
N THR A 547 7.37 -49.34 -14.80
CA THR A 547 7.20 -48.13 -15.63
C THR A 547 6.96 -48.40 -17.13
N ALA A 548 7.54 -49.45 -17.72
CA ALA A 548 7.36 -49.82 -19.12
C ALA A 548 6.20 -50.81 -19.28
N ARG A 549 4.96 -50.29 -19.33
CA ARG A 549 3.70 -51.06 -19.21
C ARG A 549 3.40 -52.06 -20.34
N ARG A 550 4.30 -52.20 -21.32
CA ARG A 550 4.25 -53.17 -22.41
C ARG A 550 5.21 -54.34 -22.21
N GLN A 551 6.03 -54.34 -21.16
CA GLN A 551 7.03 -55.38 -20.93
C GLN A 551 6.62 -56.30 -19.80
N VAL A 552 6.75 -57.61 -20.06
CA VAL A 552 6.50 -58.69 -19.10
C VAL A 552 7.65 -59.69 -19.18
N GLN A 553 8.21 -60.06 -18.04
CA GLN A 553 9.28 -61.05 -17.93
C GLN A 553 8.70 -62.45 -17.76
N CYS A 554 9.18 -63.41 -18.55
CA CYS A 554 8.83 -64.82 -18.38
C CYS A 554 9.67 -65.44 -17.26
N SER A 555 9.04 -66.09 -16.28
CA SER A 555 9.74 -66.74 -15.15
C SER A 555 10.56 -67.94 -15.59
N GLY A 556 10.12 -68.67 -16.63
CA GLY A 556 10.78 -69.88 -17.10
C GLY A 556 12.13 -69.65 -17.78
N CYS A 557 12.32 -68.52 -18.47
CA CYS A 557 13.57 -68.20 -19.17
C CYS A 557 14.21 -66.85 -18.80
N GLY A 558 13.52 -66.03 -18.00
CA GLY A 558 13.98 -64.69 -17.59
C GLY A 558 13.91 -63.61 -18.68
N GLU A 559 13.39 -63.91 -19.88
CA GLU A 559 13.39 -62.97 -21.00
C GLU A 559 12.23 -61.96 -20.91
N TRP A 560 12.53 -60.67 -21.12
CA TRP A 560 11.53 -59.59 -21.19
C TRP A 560 10.87 -59.54 -22.58
N THR A 561 9.58 -59.86 -22.65
CA THR A 561 8.83 -59.76 -23.90
C THR A 561 8.05 -58.46 -24.00
N MET A 562 8.17 -57.81 -25.16
CA MET A 562 7.46 -56.56 -25.46
C MET A 562 6.13 -56.82 -26.16
N GLY A 563 5.03 -56.59 -25.44
CA GLY A 563 3.66 -56.63 -25.93
C GLY A 563 3.44 -55.71 -27.13
N GLN A 564 2.59 -56.16 -28.06
CA GLN A 564 2.30 -55.43 -29.29
C GLN A 564 1.59 -54.10 -29.00
N THR A 565 0.74 -54.08 -27.97
CA THR A 565 0.10 -52.88 -27.43
C THR A 565 -0.02 -52.99 -25.92
N VAL A 566 -0.30 -51.87 -25.23
CA VAL A 566 -0.74 -51.89 -23.83
C VAL A 566 -1.97 -52.82 -23.72
N TYR A 567 -1.98 -53.70 -22.70
CA TYR A 567 -2.94 -54.78 -22.47
C TYR A 567 -2.90 -56.01 -23.41
N SER A 568 -1.97 -56.10 -24.36
CA SER A 568 -1.91 -57.26 -25.28
C SER A 568 -0.99 -58.36 -24.76
N ALA A 569 -1.57 -59.51 -24.42
CA ALA A 569 -0.85 -60.72 -23.98
C ALA A 569 -0.31 -61.59 -25.15
N VAL A 570 -0.64 -61.26 -26.39
CA VAL A 570 -0.43 -62.15 -27.56
C VAL A 570 1.03 -62.56 -27.73
N ARG A 571 1.97 -61.61 -27.63
CA ARG A 571 3.41 -61.89 -27.82
C ARG A 571 4.01 -62.69 -26.67
N PHE A 572 3.58 -62.42 -25.44
CA PHE A 572 3.99 -63.19 -24.27
C PHE A 572 3.50 -64.63 -24.36
N LEU A 573 2.21 -64.82 -24.69
CA LEU A 573 1.62 -66.14 -24.88
C LEU A 573 2.30 -66.93 -26.01
N LYS A 574 2.62 -66.25 -27.13
CA LYS A 574 3.39 -66.85 -28.22
C LYS A 574 4.79 -67.25 -27.78
N HIS A 575 5.47 -66.38 -27.01
CA HIS A 575 6.77 -66.68 -26.44
C HIS A 575 6.71 -67.92 -25.54
N VAL A 576 5.78 -67.97 -24.59
CA VAL A 576 5.64 -69.12 -23.68
C VAL A 576 5.31 -70.41 -24.42
N LYS A 577 4.45 -70.37 -25.45
CA LYS A 577 4.03 -71.57 -26.19
C LYS A 577 5.02 -72.05 -27.25
N GLU A 578 5.73 -71.15 -27.93
CA GLU A 578 6.48 -71.49 -29.15
C GLU A 578 7.99 -71.25 -29.02
N ASN A 579 8.42 -70.28 -28.21
CA ASN A 579 9.82 -69.80 -28.22
C ASN A 579 10.57 -70.01 -26.89
N CYS A 580 9.87 -70.33 -25.80
CA CYS A 580 10.48 -70.49 -24.49
C CYS A 580 11.01 -71.92 -24.30
N LYS A 581 12.33 -72.08 -24.39
CA LYS A 581 13.03 -73.38 -24.33
C LYS A 581 12.94 -74.10 -22.96
N HIS A 582 12.40 -73.44 -21.93
CA HIS A 582 12.38 -73.94 -20.55
C HIS A 582 10.98 -73.97 -19.90
N HIS A 583 9.92 -73.58 -20.62
CA HIS A 583 8.56 -73.64 -20.07
C HIS A 583 8.05 -75.09 -20.02
N GLY A 584 7.91 -75.65 -18.83
CA GLY A 584 7.37 -77.01 -18.62
C GLY A 584 8.37 -78.09 -18.17
N LYS A 585 9.64 -77.76 -17.90
CA LYS A 585 10.53 -78.67 -17.16
C LYS A 585 10.51 -78.29 -15.68
N ALA A 586 9.76 -79.06 -14.89
CA ALA A 586 9.93 -79.09 -13.44
C ALA A 586 11.40 -79.43 -13.15
N ALA A 587 12.16 -78.44 -12.69
CA ALA A 587 13.47 -78.65 -12.12
C ALA A 587 13.31 -78.56 -10.62
N ASP A 588 13.07 -79.73 -10.03
CA ASP A 588 13.35 -79.99 -8.63
C ASP A 588 14.84 -79.71 -8.40
N LYS A 589 15.11 -78.54 -7.81
CA LYS A 589 16.37 -78.24 -7.15
C LYS A 589 16.01 -77.62 -5.83
N SER A 590 16.00 -78.47 -4.81
CA SER A 590 16.40 -78.11 -3.46
C SER A 590 17.55 -77.08 -3.52
N LEU A 591 17.23 -75.84 -3.18
CA LEU A 591 18.16 -74.72 -3.04
C LEU A 591 18.13 -74.27 -1.58
N PRO A 592 19.24 -73.72 -1.07
CA PRO A 592 19.55 -73.64 0.35
C PRO A 592 18.63 -72.64 1.04
N GLU A 593 18.54 -72.75 2.36
CA GLU A 593 18.14 -71.64 3.23
C GLU A 593 18.92 -70.37 2.84
N ILE A 594 18.32 -69.52 2.01
CA ILE A 594 18.68 -68.12 1.96
C ILE A 594 17.88 -67.50 3.10
N GLN A 595 18.56 -67.30 4.21
CA GLN A 595 18.15 -66.34 5.21
C GLN A 595 18.01 -64.99 4.51
N ASN A 596 16.82 -64.64 4.02
CA ASN A 596 16.52 -63.26 3.68
C ASN A 596 16.84 -62.46 4.94
N PRO A 597 17.81 -61.53 4.93
CA PRO A 597 18.11 -60.74 6.10
C PRO A 597 16.83 -60.01 6.46
N ARG A 598 16.19 -60.47 7.53
CA ARG A 598 15.05 -59.77 8.11
C ARG A 598 15.64 -58.53 8.73
N VAL A 599 15.48 -57.40 8.04
CA VAL A 599 15.93 -56.13 8.56
C VAL A 599 14.95 -55.71 9.64
N GLU A 600 15.49 -55.50 10.84
CA GLU A 600 14.77 -54.92 11.95
C GLU A 600 14.70 -53.41 11.74
N LEU A 601 13.55 -52.93 11.25
CA LEU A 601 13.30 -51.50 11.03
C LEU A 601 12.29 -50.96 12.03
N PRO A 602 12.37 -49.68 12.40
CA PRO A 602 11.39 -49.07 13.28
C PRO A 602 10.01 -49.05 12.64
N CYS A 603 8.97 -49.26 13.45
CA CYS A 603 7.59 -49.15 13.01
C CYS A 603 7.32 -47.72 12.49
N PRO A 604 6.72 -47.55 11.30
CA PRO A 604 6.43 -46.21 10.76
C PRO A 604 5.24 -45.54 11.47
N GLY A 605 4.45 -46.29 12.24
CA GLY A 605 3.18 -45.81 12.81
C GLY A 605 2.13 -45.57 11.73
N LEU A 606 0.92 -45.17 12.12
CA LEU A 606 -0.11 -44.78 11.16
C LEU A 606 0.27 -43.42 10.55
N THR A 607 0.49 -43.38 9.24
CA THR A 607 0.80 -42.16 8.47
C THR A 607 -0.30 -41.87 7.45
N ALA A 608 -0.23 -40.70 6.82
CA ALA A 608 -1.13 -40.34 5.72
C ALA A 608 -1.01 -41.27 4.50
N GLU A 609 0.13 -41.93 4.34
CA GLU A 609 0.39 -42.90 3.27
C GLU A 609 -0.34 -44.22 3.52
N VAL A 610 -0.49 -44.61 4.78
CA VAL A 610 -1.23 -45.81 5.20
C VAL A 610 -2.73 -45.53 5.19
N HIS A 611 -3.16 -44.37 5.70
CA HIS A 611 -4.57 -43.99 5.71
C HIS A 611 -4.75 -42.46 5.65
N THR A 612 -5.44 -41.98 4.62
CA THR A 612 -5.52 -40.55 4.27
C THR A 612 -6.13 -39.67 5.38
N GLN A 613 -7.01 -40.23 6.21
CA GLN A 613 -7.66 -39.50 7.31
C GLN A 613 -6.73 -39.18 8.48
N ILE A 614 -5.55 -39.82 8.58
CA ILE A 614 -4.59 -39.57 9.66
C ILE A 614 -4.05 -38.14 9.58
N LYS A 615 -3.82 -37.62 8.36
CA LYS A 615 -3.45 -36.21 8.15
C LYS A 615 -4.49 -35.27 8.76
N THR A 616 -5.76 -35.50 8.43
CA THR A 616 -6.88 -34.68 8.94
C THR A 616 -7.06 -34.82 10.45
N TYR A 617 -6.80 -36.00 11.01
CA TYR A 617 -6.84 -36.23 12.46
C TYR A 617 -5.75 -35.44 13.21
N LEU A 618 -4.50 -35.54 12.76
CA LEU A 618 -3.37 -34.82 13.38
C LEU A 618 -3.51 -33.30 13.21
N GLU A 619 -3.96 -32.82 12.06
CA GLU A 619 -4.25 -31.39 11.82
C GLU A 619 -5.35 -30.84 12.74
N ARG A 620 -6.27 -31.69 13.20
CA ARG A 620 -7.40 -31.29 14.06
C ARG A 620 -7.18 -31.53 15.55
N SER A 621 -6.21 -32.35 15.94
CA SER A 621 -6.02 -32.79 17.32
C SER A 621 -4.66 -32.36 17.87
N GLY A 622 -4.61 -31.31 18.69
CA GLY A 622 -3.38 -30.91 19.40
C GLY A 622 -3.01 -31.81 20.59
N ALA A 623 -3.72 -32.91 20.81
CA ALA A 623 -3.46 -33.81 21.94
C ALA A 623 -2.23 -34.69 21.68
N LYS A 624 -1.48 -35.02 22.74
CA LYS A 624 -0.34 -35.96 22.71
C LYS A 624 -0.74 -37.41 22.45
N GLY A 625 -2.03 -37.73 22.49
CA GLY A 625 -2.57 -39.09 22.34
C GLY A 625 -4.03 -39.17 22.75
N GLY A 626 -4.61 -40.39 22.77
CA GLY A 626 -6.00 -40.60 23.15
C GLY A 626 -6.31 -41.97 23.76
N GLY A 627 -7.57 -42.15 24.18
CA GLY A 627 -8.10 -43.36 24.81
C GLY A 627 -7.95 -43.47 26.34
N ALA A 628 -7.46 -42.43 27.01
CA ALA A 628 -7.46 -42.36 28.47
C ALA A 628 -8.82 -41.92 29.05
N SER A 629 -9.12 -42.39 30.27
CA SER A 629 -10.25 -41.90 31.08
C SER A 629 -10.18 -40.38 31.32
N SER A 630 -11.34 -39.72 31.39
CA SER A 630 -11.39 -38.26 31.56
C SER A 630 -10.71 -37.81 32.87
N LEU A 631 -10.09 -36.61 32.87
CA LEU A 631 -9.48 -36.04 34.07
C LEU A 631 -10.45 -35.96 35.25
N LYS A 632 -11.76 -35.74 34.98
CA LYS A 632 -12.80 -35.70 36.01
C LYS A 632 -13.01 -37.09 36.65
N ALA A 633 -13.04 -38.14 35.84
CA ALA A 633 -13.14 -39.52 36.33
C ALA A 633 -11.88 -39.94 37.09
N LEU A 634 -10.69 -39.55 36.62
CA LEU A 634 -9.42 -39.83 37.29
C LEU A 634 -9.26 -39.04 38.60
N SER A 635 -9.74 -37.79 38.65
CA SER A 635 -9.76 -36.99 39.90
C SER A 635 -10.67 -37.61 40.95
N ALA A 636 -11.85 -38.07 40.51
CA ALA A 636 -12.79 -38.78 41.36
C ALA A 636 -12.26 -40.15 41.81
N SER A 637 -11.55 -40.89 40.97
CA SER A 637 -11.03 -42.22 41.35
C SER A 637 -9.77 -42.16 42.21
N LEU A 638 -8.85 -41.21 41.97
CA LEU A 638 -7.57 -41.12 42.68
C LEU A 638 -7.67 -40.33 43.98
N PHE A 639 -8.57 -39.35 44.04
CA PHE A 639 -8.63 -38.39 45.15
C PHE A 639 -10.05 -38.11 45.67
N SER A 640 -11.08 -38.77 45.13
CA SER A 640 -12.50 -38.55 45.51
C SER A 640 -12.93 -37.08 45.47
N ALA A 641 -12.31 -36.28 44.60
CA ALA A 641 -12.51 -34.84 44.50
C ALA A 641 -12.71 -34.40 43.04
N THR A 642 -13.21 -33.18 42.85
CA THR A 642 -13.31 -32.59 41.51
C THR A 642 -11.94 -32.04 41.09
N TRP A 643 -11.67 -32.00 39.78
CA TRP A 643 -10.40 -31.50 39.24
C TRP A 643 -10.03 -30.11 39.81
N ASP A 644 -11.02 -29.23 39.95
CA ASP A 644 -10.83 -27.86 40.42
C ASP A 644 -10.40 -27.80 41.88
N SER A 645 -10.81 -28.77 42.72
CA SER A 645 -10.46 -28.83 44.15
C SER A 645 -9.11 -29.49 44.45
N LEU A 646 -8.38 -29.99 43.43
CA LEU A 646 -7.08 -30.64 43.61
C LEU A 646 -5.95 -29.62 43.76
N ASN A 647 -5.02 -29.90 44.68
CA ASN A 647 -3.79 -29.12 44.81
C ASN A 647 -2.78 -29.44 43.68
N LYS A 648 -1.70 -28.64 43.57
CA LYS A 648 -0.69 -28.80 42.49
C LYS A 648 -0.10 -30.21 42.40
N LEU A 649 0.16 -30.86 43.54
CA LEU A 649 0.73 -32.20 43.57
C LEU A 649 -0.27 -33.25 43.07
N GLN A 650 -1.52 -33.15 43.54
CA GLN A 650 -2.62 -34.03 43.14
C GLN A 650 -2.96 -33.88 41.65
N ARG A 651 -3.02 -32.65 41.13
CA ARG A 651 -3.22 -32.39 39.69
C ARG A 651 -2.13 -33.06 38.85
N LYS A 652 -0.87 -32.94 39.27
CA LYS A 652 0.27 -33.60 38.62
C LYS A 652 0.13 -35.13 38.63
N SER A 653 -0.34 -35.71 39.74
CA SER A 653 -0.62 -37.15 39.83
C SER A 653 -1.77 -37.59 38.91
N VAL A 654 -2.85 -36.82 38.82
CA VAL A 654 -3.96 -37.08 37.88
C VAL A 654 -3.50 -36.95 36.41
N GLU A 655 -2.72 -35.94 36.08
CA GLU A 655 -2.12 -35.77 34.74
C GLU A 655 -1.18 -36.92 34.39
N THR A 656 -0.39 -37.39 35.36
CA THR A 656 0.48 -38.56 35.18
C THR A 656 -0.35 -39.81 34.93
N ALA A 657 -1.42 -40.04 35.70
CA ALA A 657 -2.34 -41.15 35.48
C ALA A 657 -3.07 -41.07 34.12
N TYR A 658 -3.44 -39.85 33.69
CA TYR A 658 -3.98 -39.62 32.35
C TYR A 658 -2.98 -39.98 31.27
N MET A 659 -1.72 -39.52 31.41
CA MET A 659 -0.63 -39.89 30.51
C MET A 659 -0.35 -41.39 30.54
N HIS A 660 -0.57 -42.09 31.65
CA HIS A 660 -0.47 -43.55 31.75
C HIS A 660 -1.65 -44.30 31.14
N GLY A 661 -2.83 -43.67 31.05
CA GLY A 661 -4.04 -44.27 30.47
C GLY A 661 -4.20 -44.09 28.96
N LEU A 662 -3.33 -43.33 28.28
CA LEU A 662 -3.39 -43.17 26.83
C LEU A 662 -3.18 -44.53 26.15
N THR A 663 -3.98 -44.85 25.14
CA THR A 663 -3.88 -46.10 24.36
C THR A 663 -3.18 -45.89 23.02
N TRP A 664 -3.13 -44.65 22.54
CA TRP A 664 -2.31 -44.23 21.41
C TRP A 664 -1.66 -42.87 21.67
N LEU A 665 -0.60 -42.57 20.94
CA LEU A 665 0.21 -41.36 21.00
C LEU A 665 0.28 -40.70 19.62
N ASN A 666 0.23 -39.37 19.60
CA ASN A 666 0.30 -38.57 18.38
C ASN A 666 1.67 -37.92 18.28
N ASP A 667 2.42 -38.22 17.23
CA ASP A 667 3.67 -37.58 16.89
C ASP A 667 3.44 -36.58 15.76
N HIS A 668 3.35 -35.30 16.14
CA HIS A 668 3.07 -34.21 15.21
C HIS A 668 4.27 -33.82 14.36
N GLU A 669 5.49 -34.12 14.83
CA GLU A 669 6.73 -33.81 14.11
C GLU A 669 6.95 -34.83 12.98
N ALA A 670 6.83 -36.12 13.31
CA ALA A 670 6.90 -37.21 12.34
C ALA A 670 5.59 -37.41 11.54
N LYS A 671 4.52 -36.69 11.90
CA LYS A 671 3.17 -36.75 11.28
C LYS A 671 2.58 -38.17 11.28
N CYS A 672 2.72 -38.87 12.40
CA CYS A 672 2.26 -40.24 12.55
C CYS A 672 1.59 -40.50 13.92
N VAL A 673 0.79 -41.57 13.98
CA VAL A 673 0.11 -42.02 15.22
C VAL A 673 0.61 -43.40 15.59
N TYR A 674 1.05 -43.57 16.84
CA TYR A 674 1.52 -44.85 17.39
C TYR A 674 0.54 -45.41 18.40
N ALA A 675 0.33 -46.72 18.38
CA ALA A 675 -0.22 -47.41 19.56
C ALA A 675 0.78 -47.31 20.71
N ARG A 676 0.27 -47.22 21.94
CA ARG A 676 1.14 -47.27 23.12
C ARG A 676 1.94 -48.56 23.18
N ASP A 677 1.31 -49.65 22.81
CA ASP A 677 1.90 -50.98 22.74
C ASP A 677 2.50 -51.28 21.36
N CYS A 678 2.95 -50.24 20.64
CA CYS A 678 3.65 -50.39 19.38
C CYS A 678 4.84 -51.34 19.55
N LYS A 679 5.02 -52.27 18.61
CA LYS A 679 6.16 -53.22 18.61
C LYS A 679 7.52 -52.53 18.51
N LYS A 680 7.56 -51.24 18.18
CA LYS A 680 8.73 -50.35 17.99
C LYS A 680 9.64 -50.77 16.85
N ILE A 681 9.99 -52.05 16.78
CA ILE A 681 10.79 -52.68 15.74
C ILE A 681 9.93 -53.75 15.06
N ILE A 682 9.90 -53.72 13.74
CA ILE A 682 9.22 -54.71 12.91
C ILE A 682 10.24 -55.40 12.02
N LYS A 683 10.10 -56.73 11.91
CA LYS A 683 10.94 -57.56 11.05
C LYS A 683 10.33 -57.55 9.67
N ILE A 684 10.96 -56.85 8.74
CA ILE A 684 10.52 -56.83 7.35
C ILE A 684 11.47 -57.62 6.47
N VAL A 685 10.92 -58.18 5.40
CA VAL A 685 11.72 -58.76 4.33
C VAL A 685 12.23 -57.60 3.48
N GLU A 686 13.54 -57.53 3.28
CA GLU A 686 14.18 -56.49 2.49
C GLU A 686 13.51 -56.36 1.10
N GLY A 687 13.06 -55.15 0.75
CA GLY A 687 12.32 -54.87 -0.50
C GLY A 687 10.79 -54.81 -0.38
N THR A 688 10.20 -55.09 0.78
CA THR A 688 8.74 -54.91 1.01
C THR A 688 8.40 -53.50 1.55
N PRO A 689 7.26 -52.89 1.15
CA PRO A 689 6.84 -51.59 1.67
C PRO A 689 6.65 -51.64 3.20
N LEU A 690 7.31 -50.74 3.93
CA LEU A 690 7.26 -50.68 5.39
C LEU A 690 5.82 -50.39 5.86
N GLN A 691 5.17 -51.36 6.48
CA GLN A 691 3.81 -51.22 7.02
C GLN A 691 3.83 -51.04 8.55
N PRO A 692 2.82 -50.39 9.15
CA PRO A 692 2.72 -50.28 10.60
C PRO A 692 2.52 -51.66 11.25
N CYS A 693 2.93 -51.82 12.51
CA CYS A 693 2.64 -53.03 13.26
C CYS A 693 1.11 -53.22 13.46
N GLU A 694 0.69 -54.45 13.75
CA GLU A 694 -0.72 -54.82 13.99
C GLU A 694 -1.38 -53.97 15.08
N GLN A 695 -0.64 -53.60 16.14
CA GLN A 695 -1.14 -52.76 17.24
C GLN A 695 -1.45 -51.34 16.76
N CYS A 696 -0.59 -50.76 15.91
CA CYS A 696 -0.83 -49.45 15.31
C CYS A 696 -1.98 -49.51 14.30
N THR A 697 -2.06 -50.58 13.51
CA THR A 697 -3.11 -50.76 12.50
C THR A 697 -4.50 -50.93 13.13
N GLY A 698 -4.59 -51.61 14.28
CA GLY A 698 -5.82 -51.78 15.05
C GLY A 698 -6.40 -50.49 15.64
N LEU A 699 -5.67 -49.37 15.63
CA LEU A 699 -6.20 -48.07 16.07
C LEU A 699 -7.15 -47.42 15.07
N LEU A 700 -7.16 -47.86 13.81
CA LEU A 700 -7.96 -47.22 12.75
C LEU A 700 -9.47 -47.21 13.09
N GLU A 701 -9.96 -48.21 13.84
CA GLU A 701 -11.35 -48.25 14.32
C GLU A 701 -11.63 -47.26 15.47
N ASN A 702 -10.61 -46.94 16.29
CA ASN A 702 -10.72 -46.08 17.47
C ASN A 702 -10.49 -44.59 17.17
N ILE A 703 -9.74 -44.26 16.12
CA ILE A 703 -9.43 -42.87 15.70
C ILE A 703 -10.66 -42.12 15.13
N ILE A 704 -11.78 -42.82 14.91
CA ILE A 704 -13.05 -42.27 14.40
C ILE A 704 -13.76 -41.40 15.46
N TYR A 705 -13.44 -41.56 16.75
CA TYR A 705 -14.01 -40.75 17.84
C TYR A 705 -13.20 -39.46 18.06
N ASN A 706 -13.61 -38.38 17.39
CA ASN A 706 -13.07 -37.03 17.55
C ASN A 706 -13.03 -36.60 19.04
N ASN A 707 -11.84 -36.42 19.59
CA ASN A 707 -11.64 -35.76 20.87
C ASN A 707 -11.84 -34.24 20.67
N LYS A 708 -13.01 -33.72 21.05
CA LYS A 708 -13.40 -32.30 20.93
C LYS A 708 -12.55 -31.33 21.80
N LYS A 709 -11.52 -31.81 22.50
CA LYS A 709 -10.91 -31.07 23.62
C LYS A 709 -9.71 -30.17 23.28
N TYR A 710 -9.11 -30.22 22.09
CA TYR A 710 -7.89 -29.44 21.85
C TYR A 710 -7.83 -28.81 20.45
N GLN A 711 -8.41 -27.62 20.33
CA GLN A 711 -7.93 -26.60 19.38
C GLN A 711 -6.49 -26.22 19.76
N ASN A 712 -5.70 -25.72 18.80
CA ASN A 712 -4.29 -25.40 18.97
C ASN A 712 -4.05 -24.47 20.19
N ASN A 713 -3.59 -25.07 21.30
CA ASN A 713 -3.49 -24.42 22.60
C ASN A 713 -2.34 -23.41 22.69
N GLU A 714 -1.33 -23.43 21.82
CA GLU A 714 -0.21 -22.49 21.93
C GLU A 714 -0.62 -21.07 21.54
N LEU A 715 -1.34 -20.92 20.42
CA LEU A 715 -1.90 -19.64 20.00
C LEU A 715 -3.05 -19.18 20.92
N LEU A 716 -3.83 -20.13 21.44
CA LEU A 716 -4.91 -19.83 22.38
C LEU A 716 -4.36 -19.40 23.76
N ASN A 717 -3.36 -20.09 24.31
CA ASN A 717 -2.72 -19.73 25.57
C ASN A 717 -2.00 -18.39 25.47
N LEU A 718 -1.26 -18.13 24.38
CA LEU A 718 -0.66 -16.82 24.14
C LEU A 718 -1.72 -15.70 24.04
N SER A 719 -2.89 -15.99 23.44
CA SER A 719 -3.99 -15.02 23.36
C SER A 719 -4.70 -14.78 24.69
N LEU A 720 -4.71 -15.76 25.58
CA LEU A 720 -5.32 -15.71 26.92
C LEU A 720 -4.38 -15.10 27.97
N GLU A 721 -3.06 -15.26 27.77
CA GLU A 721 -2.01 -14.82 28.70
C GLU A 721 -1.56 -13.36 28.42
N PHE A 722 -1.64 -12.89 27.17
CA PHE A 722 -1.19 -11.55 26.78
C PHE A 722 -2.33 -10.67 26.24
N LYS A 723 -2.71 -9.66 27.04
CA LYS A 723 -3.74 -8.66 26.70
C LYS A 723 -3.37 -7.94 25.39
N GLY A 724 -4.25 -7.99 24.38
CA GLY A 724 -4.06 -7.34 23.08
C GLY A 724 -3.52 -8.23 21.96
N LEU A 725 -2.95 -9.41 22.28
CA LEU A 725 -2.47 -10.34 21.26
C LEU A 725 -3.62 -10.92 20.42
N GLN A 726 -4.82 -11.03 21.00
CA GLN A 726 -6.01 -11.49 20.30
C GLN A 726 -6.34 -10.64 19.06
N VAL A 727 -6.12 -9.32 19.10
CA VAL A 727 -6.33 -8.45 17.92
C VAL A 727 -5.40 -8.87 16.78
N LEU A 728 -4.11 -9.09 17.06
CA LEU A 728 -3.13 -9.53 16.06
C LEU A 728 -3.38 -10.96 15.57
N LEU A 729 -3.92 -11.83 16.43
CA LEU A 729 -4.25 -13.21 16.11
C LEU A 729 -5.58 -13.37 15.33
N ASP A 730 -6.50 -12.42 15.52
CA ASP A 730 -7.78 -12.33 14.80
C ASP A 730 -7.60 -11.80 13.37
N TYR A 731 -6.51 -11.06 13.09
CA TYR A 731 -6.09 -10.69 11.73
C TYR A 731 -5.52 -11.90 10.99
N LYS A 732 -6.42 -12.75 10.50
CA LYS A 732 -6.10 -13.94 9.70
C LYS A 732 -6.17 -13.64 8.21
N ASP A 733 -5.23 -14.19 7.45
CA ASP A 733 -5.29 -14.19 6.00
C ASP A 733 -6.18 -15.32 5.46
N ARG A 734 -6.20 -15.47 4.14
CA ARG A 734 -6.97 -16.49 3.43
C ARG A 734 -6.55 -17.92 3.77
N HIS A 735 -5.33 -18.12 4.29
CA HIS A 735 -4.80 -19.41 4.76
C HIS A 735 -4.99 -19.60 6.26
N ASN A 736 -5.78 -18.73 6.91
CA ASN A 736 -6.09 -18.76 8.33
C ASN A 736 -4.86 -18.58 9.23
N LEU A 737 -3.75 -18.05 8.69
CA LEU A 737 -2.53 -17.77 9.43
C LEU A 737 -2.65 -16.40 10.13
N PRO A 738 -2.48 -16.35 11.46
CA PRO A 738 -2.37 -15.10 12.22
C PRO A 738 -1.26 -14.18 11.69
N LEU A 739 -1.50 -12.86 11.73
CA LEU A 739 -0.54 -11.84 11.30
C LEU A 739 0.89 -12.04 11.89
N PRO A 740 1.08 -12.36 13.18
CA PRO A 740 2.43 -12.60 13.72
C PRO A 740 3.16 -13.77 13.07
N LEU A 741 2.45 -14.87 12.75
CA LEU A 741 3.04 -16.04 12.09
C LEU A 741 3.39 -15.74 10.63
N ARG A 742 2.58 -14.92 9.95
CA ARG A 742 2.86 -14.43 8.59
C ARG A 742 4.08 -13.52 8.57
N PHE A 743 4.12 -12.57 9.50
CA PHE A 743 5.26 -11.68 9.67
C PHE A 743 6.55 -12.49 9.91
N ALA A 744 6.53 -13.46 10.83
CA ALA A 744 7.67 -14.33 11.11
C ALA A 744 8.11 -15.15 9.87
N LYS A 745 7.15 -15.70 9.11
CA LYS A 745 7.44 -16.45 7.87
C LYS A 745 8.05 -15.57 6.78
N LEU A 746 7.52 -14.36 6.59
CA LEU A 746 8.04 -13.40 5.60
C LEU A 746 9.40 -12.85 6.01
N ALA A 747 9.60 -12.58 7.30
CA ALA A 747 10.90 -12.19 7.84
C ALA A 747 11.94 -13.32 7.67
N ALA A 748 11.57 -14.57 7.97
CA ALA A 748 12.46 -15.73 7.80
C ALA A 748 12.85 -16.00 6.34
N THR A 749 12.06 -15.50 5.37
CA THR A 749 12.37 -15.62 3.93
C THR A 749 13.13 -14.40 3.39
N GLY A 750 13.51 -13.45 4.25
CA GLY A 750 14.23 -12.23 3.85
C GLY A 750 13.37 -11.18 3.15
N THR A 751 12.03 -11.28 3.25
CA THR A 751 11.10 -10.39 2.52
C THR A 751 11.25 -8.92 2.93
N PHE A 752 11.74 -8.65 4.14
CA PHE A 752 11.88 -7.30 4.68
C PHE A 752 13.34 -6.80 4.70
N ASP A 753 14.27 -7.51 4.06
CA ASP A 753 15.69 -7.15 4.05
C ASP A 753 15.93 -5.81 3.35
N ASP A 754 15.11 -5.45 2.36
CA ASP A 754 15.13 -4.14 1.67
C ASP A 754 14.33 -3.05 2.41
N LYS A 755 13.68 -3.39 3.53
CA LYS A 755 12.82 -2.50 4.33
C LYS A 755 13.41 -2.21 5.71
N GLU A 756 14.70 -1.89 5.78
CA GLU A 756 15.39 -1.60 7.04
C GLU A 756 14.69 -0.55 7.94
N PRO A 757 14.11 0.56 7.43
CA PRO A 757 13.38 1.51 8.29
C PRO A 757 12.17 0.90 8.99
N PHE A 758 11.49 -0.06 8.36
CA PHE A 758 10.33 -0.75 8.95
C PHE A 758 10.77 -1.70 10.07
N ILE A 759 11.86 -2.46 9.87
CA ILE A 759 12.43 -3.28 10.94
C ILE A 759 12.93 -2.41 12.09
N GLY A 760 13.54 -1.27 11.78
CA GLY A 760 13.96 -0.28 12.78
C GLY A 760 12.78 0.32 13.56
N LEU A 761 11.64 0.57 12.92
CA LEU A 761 10.40 1.01 13.58
C LEU A 761 9.93 -0.03 14.60
N LEU A 762 9.82 -1.30 14.19
CA LEU A 762 9.40 -2.38 15.09
C LEU A 762 10.31 -2.45 16.32
N HIS A 763 11.63 -2.39 16.11
CA HIS A 763 12.61 -2.38 17.19
C HIS A 763 12.41 -1.21 18.17
N VAL A 764 12.22 0.01 17.65
CA VAL A 764 12.01 1.21 18.49
C VAL A 764 10.70 1.14 19.25
N MET A 765 9.61 0.68 18.63
CA MET A 765 8.33 0.54 19.31
C MET A 765 8.39 -0.51 20.44
N THR A 766 9.05 -1.64 20.21
CA THR A 766 9.25 -2.67 21.24
C THR A 766 10.10 -2.14 22.40
N LEU A 767 11.24 -1.50 22.11
CA LEU A 767 12.10 -0.92 23.16
C LEU A 767 11.38 0.15 23.98
N THR A 768 10.59 1.01 23.33
CA THR A 768 9.83 2.06 23.99
C THR A 768 8.82 1.46 24.97
N ALA A 769 8.09 0.43 24.55
CA ALA A 769 7.14 -0.27 25.42
C ALA A 769 7.83 -0.95 26.60
N GLU A 770 8.99 -1.61 26.39
CA GLU A 770 9.75 -2.22 27.47
C GLU A 770 10.26 -1.20 28.49
N HIS A 771 10.75 -0.04 28.03
CA HIS A 771 11.20 1.04 28.92
C HIS A 771 10.06 1.55 29.79
N VAL A 772 8.88 1.81 29.20
CA VAL A 772 7.69 2.24 29.93
C VAL A 772 7.27 1.21 30.98
N VAL A 773 7.25 -0.08 30.65
CA VAL A 773 6.92 -1.16 31.60
C VAL A 773 7.93 -1.24 32.75
N LYS A 774 9.22 -1.02 32.47
CA LYS A 774 10.29 -1.04 33.48
C LYS A 774 10.39 0.27 34.28
N GLY A 775 9.59 1.29 33.95
CA GLY A 775 9.71 2.63 34.55
C GLY A 775 11.01 3.35 34.19
N ILE A 776 11.69 2.91 33.13
CA ILE A 776 12.95 3.49 32.66
C ILE A 776 12.62 4.66 31.74
N SER A 777 13.31 5.78 31.96
CA SER A 777 13.22 6.96 31.09
C SER A 777 13.54 6.61 29.63
N LEU A 778 12.87 7.30 28.69
CA LEU A 778 13.22 7.24 27.27
C LEU A 778 14.46 8.08 26.92
N GLN A 779 15.04 8.77 27.92
CA GLN A 779 16.29 9.48 27.78
C GLN A 779 17.42 8.49 27.43
N ASN A 780 18.30 8.89 26.52
CA ASN A 780 19.41 8.09 26.00
C ASN A 780 19.02 6.76 25.30
N MET A 781 17.74 6.57 24.93
CA MET A 781 17.34 5.44 24.10
C MET A 781 18.11 5.45 22.76
N LYS A 782 18.64 4.29 22.37
CA LYS A 782 19.32 4.11 21.09
C LYS A 782 18.29 3.77 20.01
N TYR A 783 18.28 4.57 18.95
CA TYR A 783 17.39 4.38 17.81
C TYR A 783 18.11 3.61 16.71
N HIS A 784 17.38 2.75 15.99
CA HIS A 784 17.93 2.04 14.84
C HIS A 784 18.33 3.03 13.73
N PRO A 785 19.55 2.98 13.16
CA PRO A 785 20.04 4.00 12.23
C PRO A 785 19.12 4.27 11.03
N ALA A 786 18.69 3.22 10.32
CA ALA A 786 17.83 3.36 9.15
C ALA A 786 16.47 4.02 9.47
N PHE A 787 15.94 3.79 10.69
CA PHE A 787 14.71 4.42 11.13
C PHE A 787 14.94 5.86 11.58
N ASP A 788 16.03 6.13 12.29
CA ASP A 788 16.42 7.47 12.74
C ASP A 788 16.70 8.40 11.54
N ASP A 789 17.32 7.87 10.47
CA ASP A 789 17.55 8.59 9.22
C ASP A 789 16.23 8.87 8.49
N PHE A 790 15.34 7.88 8.39
CA PHE A 790 13.98 8.07 7.85
C PHE A 790 13.22 9.15 8.61
N CYS A 791 13.25 9.11 9.95
CA CYS A 791 12.67 10.15 10.80
C CYS A 791 13.29 11.52 10.57
N SER A 792 14.60 11.58 10.32
CA SER A 792 15.31 12.85 10.05
C SER A 792 14.92 13.42 8.69
N VAL A 793 14.78 12.57 7.66
CA VAL A 793 14.27 12.98 6.33
C VAL A 793 12.84 13.47 6.43
N LEU A 794 11.98 12.76 7.18
CA LEU A 794 10.59 13.17 7.38
C LEU A 794 10.51 14.51 8.12
N ALA A 795 11.34 14.71 9.15
CA ALA A 795 11.44 15.97 9.87
C ALA A 795 11.95 17.12 8.97
N LEU A 796 12.87 16.83 8.05
CA LEU A 796 13.39 17.81 7.10
C LEU A 796 12.35 18.21 6.05
N GLN A 797 11.57 17.25 5.54
CA GLN A 797 10.52 17.52 4.55
C GLN A 797 9.31 18.22 5.15
N SER A 798 8.89 17.79 6.34
CA SER A 798 7.78 18.41 7.07
C SER A 798 7.93 18.13 8.56
N PRO A 799 8.41 19.11 9.34
CA PRO A 799 8.48 19.02 10.80
C PRO A 799 7.14 18.61 11.43
N ALA A 800 6.02 19.09 10.85
CA ALA A 800 4.69 18.77 11.31
C ALA A 800 4.26 17.33 10.99
N ALA A 801 4.50 16.84 9.76
CA ALA A 801 4.24 15.44 9.44
C ALA A 801 5.08 14.51 10.33
N TYR A 802 6.31 14.92 10.65
CA TYR A 802 7.15 14.19 11.59
C TYR A 802 6.60 14.20 13.02
N GLN A 803 6.04 15.32 13.49
CA GLN A 803 5.41 15.38 14.81
C GLN A 803 4.21 14.42 14.90
N ILE A 804 3.35 14.38 13.87
CA ILE A 804 2.22 13.42 13.78
C ILE A 804 2.75 11.99 13.76
N PHE A 805 3.72 11.71 12.88
CA PHE A 805 4.35 10.40 12.77
C PHE A 805 4.93 9.96 14.11
N ARG A 806 5.70 10.84 14.77
CA ARG A 806 6.35 10.55 16.05
C ARG A 806 5.33 10.30 17.16
N ALA A 807 4.23 11.04 17.19
CA ALA A 807 3.18 10.85 18.19
C ALA A 807 2.58 9.43 18.13
N GLN A 808 2.46 8.86 16.92
CA GLN A 808 1.84 7.55 16.70
C GLN A 808 2.85 6.39 16.69
N LEU A 809 4.03 6.61 16.10
CA LEU A 809 5.00 5.56 15.76
C LEU A 809 6.35 5.72 16.46
N GLY A 810 6.50 6.74 17.31
CA GLY A 810 7.72 7.03 18.05
C GLY A 810 8.82 7.68 17.21
N GLY A 811 9.99 7.87 17.82
CA GLY A 811 11.11 8.59 17.21
C GLY A 811 11.71 9.64 18.15
N ARG A 812 12.90 10.12 17.79
CA ARG A 812 13.59 11.18 18.54
C ARG A 812 12.77 12.46 18.58
N THR A 813 12.92 13.24 19.64
CA THR A 813 12.40 14.60 19.62
C THR A 813 13.19 15.44 18.61
N GLN A 814 12.56 16.45 18.01
CA GLN A 814 13.27 17.41 17.16
C GLN A 814 14.43 18.07 17.89
N ARG A 815 14.29 18.37 19.19
CA ARG A 815 15.39 18.84 20.04
C ARG A 815 16.58 17.87 20.07
N SER A 816 16.32 16.57 20.18
CA SER A 816 17.37 15.54 20.15
C SER A 816 17.98 15.41 18.75
N GLN A 817 17.19 15.49 17.68
CA GLN A 817 17.68 15.53 16.31
C GLN A 817 18.58 16.75 16.08
N HIS A 818 18.19 17.94 16.55
CA HIS A 818 18.99 19.16 16.45
C HIS A 818 20.28 19.06 17.24
N ALA A 819 20.25 18.47 18.45
CA ALA A 819 21.45 18.23 19.23
C ALA A 819 22.41 17.26 18.51
N LYS A 820 21.89 16.19 17.89
CA LYS A 820 22.67 15.26 17.07
C LYS A 820 23.26 15.95 15.83
N ALA A 821 22.45 16.70 15.08
CA ALA A 821 22.88 17.50 13.93
C ALA A 821 23.90 18.58 14.32
N ALA A 822 23.86 19.08 15.56
CA ALA A 822 24.88 19.99 16.07
C ALA A 822 26.24 19.34 16.31
N LEU A 823 26.28 18.01 16.48
CA LEU A 823 27.51 17.24 16.64
C LEU A 823 28.12 16.79 15.31
N GLU A 824 27.35 16.84 14.21
CA GLU A 824 27.79 16.48 12.85
C GLU A 824 28.67 17.58 12.22
N PRO A 825 29.55 17.24 11.25
CA PRO A 825 30.37 18.21 10.54
C PRO A 825 29.47 19.20 9.77
N ARG A 826 29.43 20.45 10.23
CA ARG A 826 28.59 21.51 9.65
C ARG A 826 29.24 22.17 8.44
N PHE A 827 28.43 22.91 7.68
CA PHE A 827 28.88 23.77 6.59
C PHE A 827 30.08 24.65 7.05
N PRO A 828 31.19 24.72 6.30
CA PRO A 828 32.36 25.48 6.69
C PRO A 828 32.06 26.95 6.92
N ILE A 829 32.63 27.50 7.99
CA ILE A 829 32.59 28.94 8.26
C ILE A 829 33.70 29.60 7.44
N GLY A 830 33.31 30.43 6.47
CA GLY A 830 34.24 31.11 5.56
C GLY A 830 34.74 30.22 4.41
N ILE A 831 35.63 30.79 3.58
CA ILE A 831 36.25 30.11 2.43
C ILE A 831 37.57 29.51 2.90
N THR A 832 37.59 28.19 3.18
CA THR A 832 38.73 27.49 3.78
C THR A 832 39.06 26.21 3.00
N GLU A 833 40.14 25.51 3.33
CA GLU A 833 40.47 24.23 2.68
C GLU A 833 39.33 23.20 2.81
N SER A 834 38.64 23.18 3.96
CA SER A 834 37.48 22.31 4.18
C SER A 834 36.30 22.59 3.25
N THR A 835 36.22 23.78 2.65
CA THR A 835 35.26 24.13 1.61
C THR A 835 35.51 23.29 0.36
N PHE A 836 36.77 23.13 -0.03
CA PHE A 836 37.17 22.41 -1.24
C PHE A 836 37.23 20.89 -1.03
N ASP A 837 37.58 20.42 0.17
CA ASP A 837 37.47 19.00 0.54
C ASP A 837 36.05 18.46 0.33
N ARG A 838 35.04 19.28 0.61
CA ARG A 838 33.62 18.93 0.37
C ARG A 838 33.30 18.77 -1.10
N ALA A 839 33.88 19.59 -1.97
CA ALA A 839 33.70 19.46 -3.42
C ALA A 839 34.31 18.14 -3.92
N LEU A 840 35.53 17.82 -3.45
CA LEU A 840 36.21 16.59 -3.80
C LEU A 840 35.44 15.36 -3.32
N ASP A 841 35.00 15.34 -2.05
CA ASP A 841 34.19 14.25 -1.48
C ASP A 841 32.87 14.07 -2.23
N TYR A 842 32.20 15.16 -2.60
CA TYR A 842 30.96 15.11 -3.38
C TYR A 842 31.18 14.44 -4.75
N ILE A 843 32.20 14.88 -5.49
CA ILE A 843 32.52 14.37 -6.82
C ILE A 843 32.95 12.89 -6.76
N GLN A 844 33.74 12.50 -5.75
CA GLN A 844 34.15 11.12 -5.52
C GLN A 844 32.97 10.20 -5.20
N LYS A 845 32.01 10.67 -4.38
CA LYS A 845 30.79 9.93 -4.04
C LYS A 845 29.92 9.68 -5.27
N VAL A 846 29.79 10.67 -6.14
CA VAL A 846 29.06 10.55 -7.41
C VAL A 846 29.88 9.82 -8.49
N ARG A 847 31.18 9.59 -8.24
CA ARG A 847 32.15 8.95 -9.16
C ARG A 847 32.26 9.69 -10.49
N TYR A 848 32.35 11.01 -10.39
CA TYR A 848 32.50 11.89 -11.55
C TYR A 848 33.95 12.37 -11.65
N ASP A 849 34.48 12.50 -12.86
CA ASP A 849 35.84 12.96 -13.15
C ASP A 849 35.89 14.02 -14.26
N GLY A 850 34.71 14.48 -14.70
CA GLY A 850 34.56 15.43 -15.79
C GLY A 850 34.56 16.90 -15.38
N PRO A 851 34.21 17.80 -16.33
CA PRO A 851 34.20 19.23 -16.09
C PRO A 851 33.06 19.68 -15.17
N LEU A 852 33.26 20.82 -14.50
CA LEU A 852 32.35 21.38 -13.51
C LEU A 852 31.98 22.82 -13.89
N ALA A 853 30.78 23.22 -13.49
CA ALA A 853 30.32 24.60 -13.60
C ALA A 853 30.29 25.25 -12.21
N LEU A 854 30.66 26.53 -12.13
CA LEU A 854 30.53 27.34 -10.94
C LEU A 854 29.53 28.46 -11.22
N SER A 855 28.57 28.63 -10.33
CA SER A 855 27.66 29.77 -10.37
C SER A 855 27.74 30.57 -9.09
N CYS A 856 27.43 31.86 -9.19
CA CYS A 856 27.44 32.77 -8.05
C CYS A 856 26.23 33.70 -8.10
N ASP A 857 25.60 33.91 -6.95
CA ASP A 857 24.49 34.85 -6.81
C ASP A 857 24.43 35.42 -5.39
N ASP A 858 23.81 36.59 -5.25
CA ASP A 858 23.60 37.30 -4.00
C ASP A 858 22.13 37.20 -3.58
N THR A 859 21.87 36.66 -2.39
CA THR A 859 20.53 36.71 -1.79
C THR A 859 20.45 37.75 -0.67
N LYS A 860 19.32 38.46 -0.57
CA LYS A 860 19.09 39.42 0.52
C LYS A 860 18.92 38.68 1.85
N LEU A 861 19.53 39.21 2.89
CA LEU A 861 19.37 38.75 4.27
C LEU A 861 18.56 39.76 5.08
N LEU A 862 17.84 39.27 6.08
CA LEU A 862 17.41 40.11 7.20
C LEU A 862 18.65 40.41 8.07
N PRO A 863 19.08 41.68 8.23
CA PRO A 863 20.30 41.98 8.95
C PRO A 863 20.19 41.66 10.45
N ALA A 864 20.82 40.58 10.88
CA ALA A 864 20.80 40.11 12.26
C ALA A 864 22.14 39.48 12.65
N TYR A 865 22.50 39.57 13.94
CA TYR A 865 23.61 38.80 14.48
C TYR A 865 23.11 37.43 14.91
N HIS A 866 23.89 36.40 14.66
CA HIS A 866 23.58 35.05 15.12
C HIS A 866 24.79 34.40 15.77
N MET A 867 24.58 33.82 16.95
CA MET A 867 25.63 33.10 17.66
C MET A 867 25.69 31.65 17.18
N TYR A 868 26.88 31.23 16.77
CA TYR A 868 27.12 29.91 16.23
C TYR A 868 28.24 29.19 16.96
N TYR A 869 27.97 28.02 17.52
CA TYR A 869 29.02 27.19 18.13
C TYR A 869 29.67 26.27 17.08
N CYS A 870 31.00 26.40 16.94
CA CYS A 870 31.79 25.53 16.08
C CYS A 870 32.50 24.47 16.92
N LYS A 871 32.00 23.22 16.90
CA LYS A 871 32.58 22.10 17.64
C LYS A 871 34.04 21.82 17.27
N LYS A 872 34.40 21.87 15.98
CA LYS A 872 35.79 21.61 15.52
C LYS A 872 36.81 22.61 16.09
N LYS A 873 36.37 23.86 16.29
CA LYS A 873 37.22 24.93 16.86
C LYS A 873 36.98 25.12 18.35
N GLU A 874 36.03 24.40 18.94
CA GLU A 874 35.52 24.52 20.31
C GLU A 874 35.21 25.96 20.75
N LYS A 875 34.78 26.81 19.81
CA LYS A 875 34.54 28.25 20.03
C LYS A 875 33.19 28.68 19.49
N ARG A 876 32.61 29.72 20.09
CA ARG A 876 31.44 30.42 19.54
C ARG A 876 31.89 31.48 18.55
N PHE A 877 31.12 31.70 17.50
CA PHE A 877 31.34 32.69 16.46
C PHE A 877 30.10 33.56 16.32
N LEU A 878 30.30 34.87 16.18
CA LEU A 878 29.27 35.80 15.76
C LEU A 878 29.19 35.79 14.22
N LEU A 879 28.04 35.38 13.70
CA LEU A 879 27.70 35.39 12.28
C LEU A 879 26.76 36.56 11.95
N GLY A 880 26.64 36.89 10.67
CA GLY A 880 25.79 37.99 10.19
C GLY A 880 26.46 39.35 10.18
N THR A 881 27.76 39.41 10.46
CA THR A 881 28.60 40.61 10.28
C THR A 881 29.15 40.69 8.86
N VAL A 882 29.50 41.90 8.44
CA VAL A 882 30.37 42.15 7.29
C VAL A 882 31.79 41.73 7.67
N GLY A 883 32.49 41.03 6.77
CA GLY A 883 33.86 40.54 7.02
C GLY A 883 33.92 39.12 7.56
N GLU A 884 35.05 38.77 8.19
CA GLU A 884 35.25 37.42 8.74
C GLU A 884 34.45 37.20 10.04
N PRO A 885 33.94 35.99 10.28
CA PRO A 885 33.24 35.65 11.51
C PRO A 885 34.08 35.88 12.77
N LEU A 886 33.52 36.62 13.74
CA LEU A 886 34.22 36.98 14.98
C LEU A 886 34.14 35.83 15.98
N ALA A 887 35.28 35.37 16.50
CA ALA A 887 35.30 34.40 17.59
C ALA A 887 34.96 35.09 18.92
N VAL A 888 34.04 34.48 19.68
CA VAL A 888 33.56 34.99 20.97
C VAL A 888 34.05 34.05 22.07
N ALA A 889 34.82 34.60 23.00
CA ALA A 889 35.31 33.89 24.18
C ALA A 889 34.31 33.92 25.34
N ASP A 890 33.73 35.10 25.63
CA ASP A 890 32.79 35.33 26.73
C ASP A 890 31.48 36.02 26.23
N PRO A 891 30.28 35.48 26.55
CA PRO A 891 29.01 36.13 26.24
C PRO A 891 28.83 37.53 26.84
N ASP A 892 29.34 37.80 28.04
CA ASP A 892 29.15 39.09 28.72
C ASP A 892 30.04 40.17 28.08
N GLU A 893 31.27 39.82 27.69
CA GLU A 893 32.12 40.67 26.86
C GLU A 893 31.53 40.94 25.47
N LEU A 894 30.85 39.96 24.86
CA LEU A 894 30.18 40.16 23.58
C LEU A 894 29.07 41.21 23.68
N GLN A 895 28.26 41.17 24.74
CA GLN A 895 27.21 42.17 24.93
C GLN A 895 27.82 43.58 25.02
N LYS A 896 28.85 43.75 25.85
CA LYS A 896 29.59 45.02 25.95
C LYS A 896 30.23 45.44 24.63
N PHE A 897 30.74 44.50 23.85
CA PHE A 897 31.33 44.77 22.53
C PHE A 897 30.27 45.23 21.52
N LEU A 898 29.10 44.60 21.50
CA LEU A 898 27.98 45.00 20.64
C LEU A 898 27.41 46.37 21.03
N GLU A 899 27.40 46.72 22.31
CA GLU A 899 26.93 48.04 22.78
C GLU A 899 27.92 49.17 22.44
N ASN A 900 29.23 48.91 22.52
CA ASN A 900 30.26 49.94 22.37
C ASN A 900 30.86 50.05 20.95
N SER A 901 30.88 48.97 20.17
CA SER A 901 31.57 48.89 18.87
C SER A 901 30.96 47.83 17.95
N ALA A 902 29.63 47.84 17.78
CA ALA A 902 28.91 46.87 16.96
C ALA A 902 29.50 46.76 15.52
N PRO A 903 29.93 45.56 15.10
CA PRO A 903 30.39 45.33 13.73
C PRO A 903 29.22 45.46 12.75
N GLN A 904 29.43 46.07 11.57
CA GLN A 904 28.34 46.26 10.61
C GLN A 904 27.62 44.94 10.28
N LYS A 905 26.29 44.94 10.33
CA LYS A 905 25.47 43.79 9.92
C LYS A 905 25.48 43.64 8.40
N ALA A 906 25.61 42.40 7.94
CA ALA A 906 25.50 42.08 6.53
C ALA A 906 24.04 42.12 6.05
N THR A 907 23.84 42.58 4.82
CA THR A 907 22.52 42.73 4.18
C THR A 907 22.29 41.70 3.07
N LYS A 908 23.36 41.02 2.64
CA LYS A 908 23.33 40.02 1.57
C LYS A 908 24.22 38.82 1.93
N LEU A 909 23.90 37.68 1.32
CA LEU A 909 24.69 36.47 1.33
C LEU A 909 25.08 36.13 -0.10
N ARG A 910 26.37 36.18 -0.41
CA ARG A 910 26.93 35.69 -1.67
C ARG A 910 27.16 34.19 -1.58
N LEU A 911 26.56 33.44 -2.50
CA LEU A 911 26.61 31.98 -2.55
C LEU A 911 27.34 31.52 -3.80
N TRP A 912 28.28 30.59 -3.65
CA TRP A 912 28.92 29.89 -4.76
C TRP A 912 28.41 28.45 -4.82
N CYS A 913 27.84 28.08 -5.97
CA CYS A 913 27.29 26.76 -6.21
C CYS A 913 28.12 26.04 -7.27
N LEU A 914 28.60 24.85 -6.92
CA LEU A 914 29.31 23.95 -7.82
C LEU A 914 28.31 22.97 -8.44
N GLN A 915 28.39 22.79 -9.75
CA GLN A 915 27.46 21.96 -10.52
C GLN A 915 28.20 20.97 -11.38
N ILE A 916 27.72 19.72 -11.38
CA ILE A 916 28.07 18.76 -12.43
C ILE A 916 27.10 19.03 -13.59
N PRO A 917 27.59 19.31 -14.81
CA PRO A 917 26.76 19.70 -15.96
C PRO A 917 26.04 18.49 -16.57
N MET A 918 25.28 17.76 -15.77
CA MET A 918 24.47 16.60 -16.15
C MET A 918 23.09 16.68 -15.51
N LEU A 919 22.06 16.27 -16.25
CA LEU A 919 20.69 16.27 -15.77
C LEU A 919 20.52 15.30 -14.59
N GLY A 920 19.77 15.73 -13.58
CA GLY A 920 19.40 14.91 -12.41
C GLY A 920 20.46 14.85 -11.30
N ILE A 921 21.58 15.57 -11.41
CA ILE A 921 22.57 15.70 -10.34
C ILE A 921 22.37 17.04 -9.61
N ALA A 922 22.27 16.99 -8.29
CA ALA A 922 22.04 18.19 -7.49
C ALA A 922 23.27 19.13 -7.48
N PRO A 923 23.08 20.47 -7.52
CA PRO A 923 24.15 21.42 -7.22
C PRO A 923 24.65 21.28 -5.77
N LEU A 924 25.96 21.48 -5.58
CA LEU A 924 26.59 21.57 -4.26
C LEU A 924 26.78 23.05 -3.90
N ILE A 925 26.21 23.50 -2.78
CA ILE A 925 26.60 24.79 -2.19
C ILE A 925 28.04 24.66 -1.68
N LEU A 926 28.97 25.28 -2.41
CA LEU A 926 30.39 25.19 -2.15
C LEU A 926 30.76 26.11 -0.99
N ALA A 927 30.46 27.41 -1.13
CA ALA A 927 30.80 28.45 -0.16
C ALA A 927 29.68 29.47 0.00
N ALA A 928 29.67 30.14 1.15
CA ALA A 928 28.75 31.23 1.46
C ALA A 928 29.51 32.34 2.19
N LYS A 929 29.30 33.60 1.80
CA LYS A 929 29.94 34.77 2.42
C LYS A 929 28.92 35.88 2.63
N THR A 930 28.87 36.40 3.85
CA THR A 930 28.08 37.59 4.17
C THR A 930 28.76 38.84 3.63
N ILE A 931 27.98 39.70 2.96
CA ILE A 931 28.45 40.95 2.34
C ILE A 931 27.45 42.10 2.60
N PRO A 932 27.90 43.37 2.58
CA PRO A 932 27.02 44.53 2.59
C PRO A 932 26.45 44.80 1.18
N ASN A 933 25.69 45.87 1.02
CA ASN A 933 25.05 46.22 -0.26
C ASN A 933 25.99 46.90 -1.27
N ASP A 934 27.11 47.44 -0.80
CA ASP A 934 27.93 48.45 -1.46
C ASP A 934 29.38 48.00 -1.72
N LEU A 935 29.66 46.69 -1.76
CA LEU A 935 30.97 46.20 -2.19
C LEU A 935 31.21 46.46 -3.68
N ASP A 936 32.47 46.77 -4.00
CA ASP A 936 32.90 46.97 -5.38
C ASP A 936 33.31 45.66 -6.06
N ALA A 937 33.62 45.74 -7.36
CA ALA A 937 34.05 44.57 -8.13
C ALA A 937 35.41 44.01 -7.71
N THR A 938 36.27 44.79 -7.05
CA THR A 938 37.60 44.38 -6.60
C THR A 938 37.49 43.50 -5.36
N ASP A 939 36.65 43.90 -4.40
CA ASP A 939 36.36 43.13 -3.19
C ASP A 939 35.71 41.78 -3.53
N LEU A 940 34.71 41.79 -4.42
CA LEU A 940 34.02 40.57 -4.85
C LEU A 940 34.91 39.63 -5.66
N LEU A 941 35.85 40.19 -6.44
CA LEU A 941 36.86 39.41 -7.16
C LEU A 941 37.74 38.63 -6.18
N GLU A 942 38.16 39.22 -5.07
CA GLU A 942 39.03 38.55 -4.10
C GLU A 942 38.40 37.24 -3.59
N TYR A 943 37.11 37.27 -3.23
CA TYR A 943 36.41 36.08 -2.77
C TYR A 943 36.26 35.03 -3.87
N THR A 944 35.83 35.43 -5.06
CA THR A 944 35.63 34.52 -6.19
C THR A 944 36.94 33.91 -6.66
N TRP A 945 38.02 34.68 -6.64
CA TRP A 945 39.36 34.22 -7.00
C TRP A 945 39.88 33.16 -6.03
N LYS A 946 39.67 33.34 -4.71
CA LYS A 946 39.99 32.31 -3.69
C LYS A 946 39.25 30.99 -3.96
N ILE A 947 38.00 31.05 -4.41
CA ILE A 947 37.20 29.86 -4.75
C ILE A 947 37.79 29.14 -5.96
N LEU A 948 38.06 29.87 -7.05
CA LEU A 948 38.63 29.28 -8.27
C LEU A 948 40.01 28.65 -8.00
N GLN A 949 40.90 29.37 -7.31
CA GLN A 949 42.22 28.86 -6.95
C GLN A 949 42.15 27.60 -6.08
N GLY A 950 41.25 27.58 -5.09
CA GLY A 950 41.07 26.42 -4.23
C GLY A 950 40.53 25.19 -4.98
N CYS A 951 39.65 25.39 -5.95
CA CYS A 951 39.18 24.32 -6.83
C CYS A 951 40.31 23.79 -7.72
N TRP A 952 41.07 24.68 -8.36
CA TRP A 952 42.20 24.29 -9.22
C TRP A 952 43.31 23.58 -8.45
N LYS A 953 43.61 23.99 -7.20
CA LYS A 953 44.59 23.31 -6.32
C LYS A 953 44.25 21.82 -6.09
N LEU A 954 42.96 21.46 -6.13
CA LEU A 954 42.49 20.08 -5.99
C LEU A 954 42.20 19.40 -7.34
N ASN A 955 42.68 19.97 -8.46
CA ASN A 955 42.40 19.49 -9.82
C ASN A 955 40.90 19.39 -10.15
N LEU A 956 40.07 20.28 -9.59
CA LEU A 956 38.66 20.39 -9.96
C LEU A 956 38.53 21.27 -11.21
N TYR A 957 38.14 20.66 -12.32
CA TYR A 957 38.09 21.32 -13.63
C TYR A 957 36.86 22.24 -13.79
N ILE A 958 36.94 23.46 -13.25
CA ILE A 958 35.90 24.48 -13.45
C ILE A 958 36.01 25.04 -14.88
N ILE A 959 35.01 24.75 -15.73
CA ILE A 959 35.01 25.18 -17.14
C ILE A 959 34.09 26.36 -17.45
N SER A 960 33.19 26.70 -16.53
CA SER A 960 32.29 27.84 -16.69
C SER A 960 32.03 28.55 -15.38
N TYR A 961 31.88 29.87 -15.47
CA TYR A 961 31.48 30.73 -14.36
C TYR A 961 30.26 31.58 -14.76
N SER A 962 29.16 31.47 -14.02
CA SER A 962 27.92 32.22 -14.28
C SER A 962 27.46 33.11 -13.13
N CYS A 963 26.85 34.26 -13.44
CA CYS A 963 26.22 35.18 -12.48
C CYS A 963 25.00 35.90 -13.10
N ASP A 964 24.24 36.63 -12.27
CA ASP A 964 23.00 37.38 -12.62
C ASP A 964 23.28 38.43 -13.71
N GLY A 965 24.43 39.11 -13.60
CA GLY A 965 24.93 40.00 -14.67
C GLY A 965 24.67 41.48 -14.41
N THR A 966 24.57 41.87 -13.14
CA THR A 966 24.67 43.27 -12.72
C THR A 966 25.99 43.90 -13.19
N GLU A 967 26.06 45.22 -13.34
CA GLU A 967 27.27 45.87 -13.85
C GLU A 967 28.51 45.57 -12.98
N VAL A 968 28.34 45.50 -11.66
CA VAL A 968 29.42 45.14 -10.73
C VAL A 968 29.89 43.70 -10.97
N GLU A 969 28.97 42.75 -11.17
CA GLU A 969 29.36 41.35 -11.46
C GLU A 969 29.99 41.18 -12.84
N ARG A 970 29.52 41.94 -13.85
CA ARG A 970 30.17 41.98 -15.16
C ARG A 970 31.58 42.54 -15.08
N LEU A 971 31.81 43.52 -14.21
CA LEU A 971 33.16 44.01 -13.90
C LEU A 971 34.00 42.92 -13.22
N VAL A 972 33.45 42.16 -12.26
CA VAL A 972 34.15 41.01 -11.65
C VAL A 972 34.55 40.01 -12.73
N GLN A 973 33.62 39.64 -13.62
CA GLN A 973 33.87 38.72 -14.73
C GLN A 973 34.98 39.21 -15.67
N ARG A 974 34.97 40.49 -16.06
CA ARG A 974 36.05 41.09 -16.86
C ARG A 974 37.40 41.00 -16.14
N LYS A 975 37.44 41.35 -14.86
CA LYS A 975 38.66 41.26 -14.04
C LYS A 975 39.16 39.82 -13.83
N ILE A 976 38.26 38.83 -13.82
CA ILE A 976 38.67 37.42 -13.87
C ILE A 976 39.37 37.14 -15.20
N GLY A 977 38.78 37.55 -16.33
CA GLY A 977 39.37 37.37 -17.66
C GLY A 977 40.74 38.02 -17.83
N GLU A 978 40.96 39.20 -17.24
CA GLU A 978 42.27 39.89 -17.21
C GLU A 978 43.37 39.08 -16.50
N LYS A 979 43.00 38.13 -15.64
CA LYS A 979 43.95 37.25 -14.94
C LYS A 979 44.26 35.96 -15.71
N ALA A 980 43.69 35.77 -16.90
CA ALA A 980 43.93 34.59 -17.73
C ALA A 980 45.39 34.51 -18.18
N ASP A 981 45.94 33.29 -18.28
CA ASP A 981 47.29 33.08 -18.81
C ASP A 981 47.35 33.47 -20.29
N TYR A 982 46.29 33.14 -21.02
CA TYR A 982 46.04 33.58 -22.40
C TYR A 982 44.55 33.42 -22.74
N THR A 983 44.10 34.08 -23.81
CA THR A 983 42.71 34.02 -24.28
C THR A 983 42.66 33.38 -25.66
N LYS A 984 41.72 32.46 -25.87
CA LYS A 984 41.36 31.97 -27.20
C LYS A 984 40.16 32.75 -27.72
N HIS A 985 40.28 33.26 -28.94
CA HIS A 985 39.22 34.02 -29.60
C HIS A 985 38.51 33.14 -30.62
N TYR A 986 37.18 33.09 -30.52
CA TYR A 986 36.31 32.47 -31.52
C TYR A 986 35.46 33.55 -32.15
N THR A 987 35.72 33.82 -33.42
CA THR A 987 35.00 34.82 -34.18
C THR A 987 33.83 34.19 -34.92
N ILE A 988 32.65 34.75 -34.75
CA ILE A 988 31.45 34.42 -35.51
C ILE A 988 31.23 35.57 -36.49
N ASN A 989 31.50 35.30 -37.77
CA ASN A 989 31.38 36.29 -38.83
C ASN A 989 29.92 36.71 -38.97
N HIS A 990 29.69 38.01 -39.04
CA HIS A 990 28.35 38.55 -39.32
C HIS A 990 28.02 38.38 -40.81
N LEU A 991 26.81 37.94 -41.12
CA LEU A 991 26.38 37.68 -42.52
C LEU A 991 26.12 38.97 -43.33
N GLY A 992 25.89 40.10 -42.66
CA GLY A 992 25.67 41.41 -43.28
C GLY A 992 26.95 42.22 -43.46
N LEU A 993 27.09 42.90 -44.60
CA LEU A 993 28.19 43.82 -44.90
C LEU A 993 28.20 45.02 -43.94
N GLY A 994 29.32 45.25 -43.25
CA GLY A 994 29.54 46.44 -42.41
C GLY A 994 29.18 46.32 -40.92
N TYR A 995 28.83 45.12 -40.44
CA TYR A 995 28.63 44.85 -39.02
C TYR A 995 29.87 44.22 -38.38
N ASP A 996 30.09 44.53 -37.11
CA ASP A 996 31.20 43.96 -36.34
C ASP A 996 31.03 42.44 -36.14
N GLU A 997 32.16 41.73 -36.17
CA GLU A 997 32.19 40.30 -35.90
C GLU A 997 31.93 40.02 -34.41
N ILE A 998 31.13 38.98 -34.12
CA ILE A 998 30.89 38.58 -32.73
C ILE A 998 32.09 37.77 -32.25
N THR A 999 32.82 38.28 -31.25
CA THR A 999 33.97 37.58 -30.67
C THR A 999 33.59 36.91 -29.35
N VAL A 1000 33.76 35.58 -29.28
CA VAL A 1000 33.63 34.79 -28.04
C VAL A 1000 35.02 34.55 -27.46
N ASN A 1001 35.25 35.05 -26.24
CA ASN A 1001 36.52 34.91 -25.53
C ASN A 1001 36.47 33.71 -24.58
N ILE A 1002 37.41 32.77 -24.75
CA ILE A 1002 37.64 31.66 -23.82
C ILE A 1002 38.94 31.92 -23.07
N TYR A 1003 38.83 32.20 -21.77
CA TYR A 1003 39.98 32.48 -20.92
C TYR A 1003 40.64 31.17 -20.49
N MET A 1004 41.96 31.07 -20.60
CA MET A 1004 42.69 29.85 -20.25
C MET A 1004 43.48 30.08 -18.95
N PHE A 1005 43.31 29.16 -17.99
CA PHE A 1005 43.99 29.15 -16.70
C PHE A 1005 44.61 27.78 -16.47
N GLN A 1006 45.94 27.70 -16.33
CA GLN A 1006 46.69 26.44 -16.16
C GLN A 1006 46.33 25.39 -17.22
N GLY A 1007 46.08 25.83 -18.46
CA GLY A 1007 45.65 24.95 -19.56
C GLY A 1007 44.16 24.55 -19.53
N CYS A 1008 43.40 24.95 -18.52
CA CYS A 1008 41.95 24.72 -18.41
C CYS A 1008 41.16 25.92 -18.96
N PRO A 1009 40.16 25.71 -19.83
CA PRO A 1009 39.30 26.78 -20.32
C PRO A 1009 38.30 27.19 -19.24
N LEU A 1010 38.07 28.49 -19.08
CA LEU A 1010 36.99 29.07 -18.27
C LEU A 1010 36.13 29.98 -19.13
N THR A 1011 34.89 29.56 -19.36
CA THR A 1011 33.89 30.33 -20.12
C THR A 1011 33.08 31.19 -19.16
N ILE A 1012 33.02 32.49 -19.43
CA ILE A 1012 32.22 33.42 -18.65
C ILE A 1012 30.81 33.48 -19.26
N ILE A 1013 29.80 33.26 -18.42
CA ILE A 1013 28.40 33.16 -18.83
C ILE A 1013 27.56 34.12 -17.97
N GLN A 1014 26.47 34.62 -18.53
CA GLN A 1014 25.45 35.38 -17.82
C GLN A 1014 24.13 34.60 -17.81
N ASP A 1015 23.28 34.83 -16.81
CA ASP A 1015 21.98 34.18 -16.76
C ASP A 1015 21.09 34.62 -17.94
N SER A 1016 20.76 33.65 -18.80
CA SER A 1016 19.90 33.86 -19.97
C SER A 1016 18.48 34.27 -19.59
N ASN A 1017 17.99 33.87 -18.41
CA ASN A 1017 16.67 34.25 -17.94
C ASN A 1017 16.62 35.73 -17.56
N HIS A 1018 17.64 36.22 -16.86
CA HIS A 1018 17.80 37.65 -16.57
C HIS A 1018 17.97 38.48 -17.85
N CYS A 1019 18.71 37.95 -18.83
CA CYS A 1019 18.82 38.57 -20.15
C CYS A 1019 17.44 38.66 -20.86
N THR A 1020 16.66 37.58 -20.85
CA THR A 1020 15.31 37.55 -21.41
C THR A 1020 14.37 38.53 -20.71
N GLN A 1021 14.43 38.59 -19.38
CA GLN A 1021 13.66 39.56 -18.59
C GLN A 1021 14.04 41.00 -18.95
N THR A 1022 15.33 41.28 -19.15
CA THR A 1022 15.81 42.60 -19.57
C THR A 1022 15.30 42.98 -20.97
N PHE A 1023 15.39 42.08 -21.94
CA PHE A 1023 14.84 42.31 -23.29
C PHE A 1023 13.35 42.60 -23.26
N ARG A 1024 12.60 41.81 -22.48
CA ARG A 1024 11.18 42.04 -22.27
C ARG A 1024 10.94 43.40 -21.64
N ASN A 1025 11.56 43.71 -20.50
CA ASN A 1025 11.32 44.97 -19.80
C ASN A 1025 11.63 46.19 -20.70
N ASN A 1026 12.74 46.18 -21.42
CA ASN A 1026 13.09 47.26 -22.36
C ASN A 1026 12.03 47.45 -23.45
N LEU A 1027 11.52 46.36 -24.02
CA LEU A 1027 10.45 46.39 -25.03
C LEU A 1027 9.14 46.97 -24.45
N PHE A 1028 8.81 46.66 -23.20
CA PHE A 1028 7.58 47.07 -22.53
C PHE A 1028 7.66 48.47 -21.88
N MET A 1029 8.86 49.01 -21.65
CA MET A 1029 9.04 50.38 -21.15
C MET A 1029 8.62 51.46 -22.16
N GLY A 1030 8.39 51.10 -23.43
CA GLY A 1030 7.94 52.02 -24.49
C GLY A 1030 9.02 52.99 -25.01
N ALA A 1031 10.13 53.16 -24.30
CA ALA A 1031 11.24 54.03 -24.68
C ALA A 1031 12.24 53.38 -25.66
N TRP A 1032 12.18 52.06 -25.86
CA TRP A 1032 13.15 51.31 -26.66
C TRP A 1032 12.44 50.51 -27.76
N LEU A 1033 13.02 50.52 -28.96
CA LEU A 1033 12.59 49.73 -30.11
C LEU A 1033 13.54 48.54 -30.27
N LEU A 1034 13.02 47.32 -30.22
CA LEU A 1034 13.83 46.14 -30.53
C LEU A 1034 13.87 45.95 -32.04
N THR A 1035 15.05 45.86 -32.61
CA THR A 1035 15.25 45.61 -34.05
C THR A 1035 15.81 44.20 -34.25
N LEU A 1036 15.18 43.46 -35.15
CA LEU A 1036 15.58 42.13 -35.57
C LEU A 1036 15.69 42.15 -37.10
N ASP A 1037 16.89 42.44 -37.59
CA ASP A 1037 17.15 42.71 -39.00
C ASP A 1037 16.26 43.85 -39.54
N SER A 1038 15.39 43.58 -40.52
CA SER A 1038 14.47 44.57 -41.10
C SER A 1038 13.16 44.71 -40.31
N TYR A 1039 12.97 43.93 -39.25
CA TYR A 1039 11.75 43.93 -38.44
C TYR A 1039 11.98 44.68 -37.14
N THR A 1040 10.92 45.31 -36.65
CA THR A 1040 10.94 46.02 -35.38
C THR A 1040 9.81 45.54 -34.49
N ALA A 1041 10.10 45.42 -33.19
CA ALA A 1041 9.12 45.18 -32.16
C ALA A 1041 9.14 46.37 -31.21
N SER A 1042 7.96 46.92 -30.95
CA SER A 1042 7.74 48.03 -30.02
C SER A 1042 6.66 47.68 -29.01
N TYR A 1043 6.58 48.45 -27.92
CA TYR A 1043 5.46 48.35 -26.98
C TYR A 1043 4.11 48.44 -27.70
N ASP A 1044 3.95 49.37 -28.65
CA ASP A 1044 2.72 49.51 -29.44
C ASP A 1044 2.40 48.25 -30.27
N THR A 1045 3.42 47.57 -30.80
CA THR A 1045 3.25 46.31 -31.54
C THR A 1045 2.71 45.21 -30.63
N ILE A 1046 3.27 45.08 -29.41
CA ILE A 1046 2.82 44.11 -28.41
C ILE A 1046 1.44 44.46 -27.86
N ARG A 1047 1.18 45.74 -27.60
CA ARG A 1047 -0.13 46.26 -27.19
C ARG A 1047 -1.18 45.94 -28.23
N ARG A 1048 -0.97 46.30 -29.49
CA ARG A 1048 -1.91 45.97 -30.58
C ARG A 1048 -2.16 44.47 -30.66
N ALA A 1049 -1.13 43.65 -30.54
CA ALA A 1049 -1.28 42.19 -30.52
C ALA A 1049 -2.16 41.69 -29.36
N ALA A 1050 -2.01 42.24 -28.15
CA ALA A 1050 -2.83 41.86 -26.99
C ALA A 1050 -4.30 42.28 -27.11
N PHE A 1051 -4.60 43.36 -27.86
CA PHE A 1051 -5.97 43.80 -28.15
C PHE A 1051 -6.59 43.15 -29.40
N MET A 1052 -5.88 42.24 -30.09
CA MET A 1052 -6.43 41.49 -31.23
C MET A 1052 -7.18 40.24 -30.78
N ASP A 1053 -8.36 40.01 -31.36
CA ASP A 1053 -9.17 38.82 -31.09
C ASP A 1053 -8.42 37.53 -31.41
N GLY A 1054 -8.43 36.57 -30.48
CA GLY A 1054 -7.79 35.26 -30.62
C GLY A 1054 -6.27 35.24 -30.38
N ASN A 1055 -5.67 36.35 -29.92
CA ASN A 1055 -4.28 36.37 -29.50
C ASN A 1055 -4.09 35.71 -28.12
N PRO A 1056 -3.01 34.92 -27.90
CA PRO A 1056 -2.74 34.28 -26.60
C PRO A 1056 -2.23 35.24 -25.51
N LEU A 1057 -1.90 36.49 -25.84
CA LEU A 1057 -1.47 37.49 -24.86
C LEU A 1057 -2.66 38.02 -24.06
N TYR A 1058 -2.56 38.03 -22.73
CA TYR A 1058 -3.57 38.67 -21.90
C TYR A 1058 -3.39 40.20 -21.92
N ILE A 1059 -4.48 40.93 -22.04
CA ILE A 1059 -4.49 42.41 -22.00
C ILE A 1059 -3.87 42.93 -20.69
N GLN A 1060 -4.02 42.22 -19.57
CA GLN A 1060 -3.45 42.61 -18.29
C GLN A 1060 -1.93 42.43 -18.18
N ASP A 1061 -1.33 41.67 -19.11
CA ASP A 1061 0.10 41.37 -19.15
C ASP A 1061 0.89 42.38 -20.00
N VAL A 1062 0.21 43.37 -20.62
CA VAL A 1062 0.75 44.41 -21.51
C VAL A 1062 0.25 45.80 -21.10
#